data_AF-D0L0V1-F1
#
_entry.id   AF-D0L0V1-F1
#
_cell.length_a   1.000
_cell.length_b   1.000
_cell.length_c   1.000
_cell.angle_alpha   90.00
_cell.angle_beta   90.00
_cell.angle_gamma   90.00
#
_symmetry.space_group_name_H-M   'P 1'
#
loop_
_entity.id
_entity.type
_entity.pdbx_description
1 polymer ?
#
loop_
_entity_poly.entity_id
_entity_poly.type
_entity_poly.pdbx_seq_one_letter_code
_entity_poly.pdbx_strand_id
1 'polypeptide(L)'
;MSQEELNRLHHENARQQAEIIHLTALLNEQRAKMVRIYGSRSWRYTQFLRSIDGLIHKYLLGSTRIDLVPIHQLELNNTPKGKVWVSTGEDPQFLIRAHNPAVLKQTGWAQLEFQLRCDEPLPMQLFIDYGQGYKDDIVINHHADTSGLIQIPLYIPVELLDIRFDPAAHPTEFKISGVRLKRLKHPPANQDSANQGAYSHLASIADIGFHLEASNQITRSLTDSRHWLSHGEDPYFTLQYKNTQALKPGWHCAKLNITTEAQKGIAKFYFDTGSGYNEAQTLAIPFESGMLIERVIYCKETIKTIRFDPIDFKGGFKLEALDFKSIDTTQAEETMRHRIAEQHPDFVGTSPAEFEQRLDEVIRAMQPDATTPKTDTLITLYNQTFDTRPGAIAYDQWIEQVEQAQLPTQATVQAFLSSQSTPVIISIVMPVYNTPEKYLRLCIDSVRAQSYPHWELCIADDKSPQPHVKKVLDEYIKKDKRIKVVYRPQNGHISKASNSALKLATGEYVALLDHDDALPEHALYFMAQAIAEHPEAQILYSDEDKIDIHGQRSEPHFKSDWNPDLFYSQNYVSHLGVYKRELLQRINGFRTGVEGSQDQDLLLRCLPHVKAEQIIHIPKILYHWRTLEGSTAMASGEKSYTTDAGIKALSDFFEKNGPAGIKIEQGLVPNTYRVHWPIPNPAPLVSLLIPTRDRKTITEIAVRSILDKTTYPNYEIIILDNGSEEPETLDWFAAIQQEDERVKVLRYDHPFNYSAINNFGAQHAKGSLIGLINNDVEVISPDWLTEMVSHALREDIGCVGAKLYYSNDTLQHAGVILGIGGVANHSHKNSKRDSPGYFARLIVAQNFSAVTAACLIIRKSVYDQVGGLDEVNLKVAFNDVDFCLKVREAGYRNLWTPYAELYHHESISRGTEDSPEKQARFRGEVEFMQSKWGDALKLDPFYSPNLTQDREDFSIGN
;
A
#
# COMPACT_ATOMS: atom_id res chain seq x y z
N MET A 1 -62.03 -25.84 -11.73
CA MET A 1 -61.52 -27.13 -11.24
C MET A 1 -62.42 -27.56 -10.10
N SER A 2 -63.02 -28.74 -10.17
CA SER A 2 -63.90 -29.22 -9.08
C SER A 2 -63.07 -29.59 -7.85
N GLN A 3 -63.69 -29.60 -6.65
CA GLN A 3 -63.00 -30.01 -5.42
C GLN A 3 -62.46 -31.46 -5.51
N GLU A 4 -63.09 -32.31 -6.34
CA GLU A 4 -62.60 -33.65 -6.65
C GLU A 4 -61.32 -33.66 -7.50
N GLU A 5 -61.18 -32.74 -8.46
CA GLU A 5 -59.94 -32.58 -9.24
C GLU A 5 -58.79 -32.06 -8.39
N LEU A 6 -59.07 -31.12 -7.47
CA LEU A 6 -58.07 -30.59 -6.55
C LEU A 6 -57.58 -31.67 -5.56
N ASN A 7 -58.50 -32.49 -5.04
CA ASN A 7 -58.15 -33.61 -4.16
C ASN A 7 -57.38 -34.70 -4.92
N ARG A 8 -57.71 -34.98 -6.19
CA ARG A 8 -56.90 -35.86 -7.04
C ARG A 8 -55.49 -35.34 -7.24
N LEU A 9 -55.33 -34.06 -7.57
CA LEU A 9 -54.02 -33.43 -7.78
C LEU A 9 -53.18 -33.41 -6.49
N HIS A 10 -53.78 -33.16 -5.32
CA HIS A 10 -53.07 -33.23 -4.05
C HIS A 10 -52.65 -34.67 -3.70
N HIS A 11 -53.48 -35.67 -4.00
CA HIS A 11 -53.11 -37.05 -3.78
C HIS A 11 -52.01 -37.53 -4.75
N GLU A 12 -52.05 -37.05 -5.99
CA GLU A 12 -51.04 -37.33 -7.01
C GLU A 12 -49.70 -36.65 -6.69
N ASN A 13 -49.74 -35.41 -6.18
CA ASN A 13 -48.55 -34.68 -5.75
C ASN A 13 -47.94 -35.28 -4.47
N ALA A 14 -48.76 -35.68 -3.49
CA ALA A 14 -48.27 -36.38 -2.29
C ALA A 14 -47.65 -37.74 -2.64
N ARG A 15 -48.23 -38.45 -3.63
CA ARG A 15 -47.66 -39.71 -4.15
C ARG A 15 -46.33 -39.48 -4.87
N GLN A 16 -46.22 -38.44 -5.69
CA GLN A 16 -44.97 -38.05 -6.36
C GLN A 16 -43.89 -37.62 -5.36
N GLN A 17 -44.24 -36.88 -4.31
CA GLN A 17 -43.30 -36.49 -3.26
C GLN A 17 -42.80 -37.70 -2.44
N ALA A 18 -43.69 -38.65 -2.11
CA ALA A 18 -43.30 -39.90 -1.45
C ALA A 18 -42.37 -40.75 -2.35
N GLU A 19 -42.63 -40.77 -3.65
CA GLU A 19 -41.80 -41.47 -4.64
C GLU A 19 -40.42 -40.81 -4.79
N ILE A 20 -40.34 -39.47 -4.79
CA ILE A 20 -39.08 -38.72 -4.81
C ILE A 20 -38.26 -38.96 -3.53
N ILE A 21 -38.90 -38.97 -2.36
CA ILE A 21 -38.21 -39.25 -1.08
C ILE A 21 -37.68 -40.68 -1.07
N HIS A 22 -38.48 -41.65 -1.54
CA HIS A 22 -38.06 -43.05 -1.64
C HIS A 22 -36.89 -43.23 -2.62
N LEU A 23 -36.95 -42.59 -3.80
CA LEU A 23 -35.88 -42.60 -4.79
C LEU A 23 -34.61 -41.91 -4.27
N THR A 24 -34.74 -40.83 -3.49
CA THR A 24 -33.61 -40.12 -2.89
C THR A 24 -32.94 -40.95 -1.80
N ALA A 25 -33.71 -41.66 -0.98
CA ALA A 25 -33.19 -42.61 0.00
C ALA A 25 -32.45 -43.78 -0.68
N LEU A 26 -33.01 -44.32 -1.76
CA LEU A 26 -32.36 -45.35 -2.58
C LEU A 26 -31.06 -44.82 -3.22
N LEU A 27 -31.07 -43.58 -3.73
CA LEU A 27 -29.90 -42.95 -4.34
C LEU A 27 -28.77 -42.74 -3.31
N ASN A 28 -29.12 -42.37 -2.08
CA ASN A 28 -28.17 -42.19 -1.00
C ASN A 28 -27.62 -43.52 -0.47
N GLU A 29 -28.44 -44.58 -0.41
CA GLU A 29 -27.97 -45.94 -0.10
C GLU A 29 -27.03 -46.49 -1.18
N GLN A 30 -27.32 -46.20 -2.46
CA GLN A 30 -26.45 -46.55 -3.60
C GLN A 30 -25.17 -45.71 -3.62
N ARG A 31 -25.22 -44.43 -3.22
CA ARG A 31 -24.03 -43.57 -3.04
C ARG A 31 -23.14 -44.06 -1.90
N ALA A 32 -23.71 -44.48 -0.78
CA ALA A 32 -22.97 -45.06 0.34
C ALA A 32 -22.32 -46.41 -0.03
N LYS A 33 -22.99 -47.24 -0.84
CA LYS A 33 -22.40 -48.44 -1.45
C LYS A 33 -21.30 -48.10 -2.47
N MET A 34 -21.45 -47.03 -3.27
CA MET A 34 -20.41 -46.53 -4.18
C MET A 34 -19.16 -46.07 -3.43
N VAL A 35 -19.30 -45.30 -2.35
CA VAL A 35 -18.15 -44.81 -1.56
C VAL A 35 -17.34 -45.96 -0.94
N ARG A 36 -17.99 -47.07 -0.55
CA ARG A 36 -17.30 -48.30 -0.12
C ARG A 36 -16.59 -49.06 -1.26
N ILE A 37 -16.99 -48.85 -2.52
CA ILE A 37 -16.38 -49.49 -3.70
C ILE A 37 -15.23 -48.63 -4.28
N TYR A 38 -15.30 -47.30 -4.14
CA TYR A 38 -14.27 -46.35 -4.58
C TYR A 38 -12.93 -46.47 -3.83
N GLY A 39 -12.89 -47.20 -2.71
CA GLY A 39 -11.65 -47.54 -2.00
C GLY A 39 -10.83 -48.70 -2.61
N SER A 40 -11.28 -49.33 -3.71
CA SER A 40 -10.56 -50.45 -4.35
C SER A 40 -10.07 -50.11 -5.76
N ARG A 41 -8.75 -50.18 -6.00
CA ARG A 41 -8.11 -49.90 -7.29
C ARG A 41 -8.36 -51.02 -8.32
N SER A 42 -9.46 -50.96 -9.07
CA SER A 42 -9.73 -51.90 -10.18
C SER A 42 -10.40 -51.23 -11.39
N TRP A 43 -9.67 -51.23 -12.53
CA TRP A 43 -10.07 -50.69 -13.85
C TRP A 43 -11.25 -51.43 -14.52
N ARG A 44 -11.77 -52.51 -13.93
CA ARG A 44 -12.87 -53.30 -14.51
C ARG A 44 -14.28 -52.71 -14.28
N TYR A 45 -14.45 -51.75 -13.36
CA TYR A 45 -15.75 -51.12 -13.10
C TYR A 45 -16.08 -49.91 -14.01
N THR A 46 -15.09 -49.36 -14.70
CA THR A 46 -15.24 -48.23 -15.63
C THR A 46 -16.01 -48.58 -16.92
N GLN A 47 -16.09 -49.85 -17.30
CA GLN A 47 -16.80 -50.28 -18.52
C GLN A 47 -18.32 -50.41 -18.32
N PHE A 48 -18.76 -50.80 -17.12
CA PHE A 48 -20.18 -50.90 -16.75
C PHE A 48 -20.81 -49.52 -16.50
N LEU A 49 -20.06 -48.57 -15.93
CA LEU A 49 -20.55 -47.20 -15.73
C LEU A 49 -20.71 -46.43 -17.06
N ARG A 50 -19.86 -46.68 -18.07
CA ARG A 50 -20.02 -46.10 -19.42
C ARG A 50 -21.27 -46.60 -20.16
N SER A 51 -21.77 -47.80 -19.85
CA SER A 51 -22.99 -48.32 -20.50
C SER A 51 -24.28 -47.73 -19.89
N ILE A 52 -24.28 -47.42 -18.59
CA ILE A 52 -25.39 -46.75 -17.90
C ILE A 52 -25.47 -45.26 -18.28
N ASP A 53 -24.33 -44.58 -18.36
CA ASP A 53 -24.25 -43.18 -18.81
C ASP A 53 -24.68 -43.05 -20.29
N GLY A 54 -24.36 -44.06 -21.11
CA GLY A 54 -24.84 -44.19 -22.48
C GLY A 54 -26.35 -44.46 -22.60
N LEU A 55 -26.98 -45.09 -21.61
CA LEU A 55 -28.42 -45.36 -21.57
C LEU A 55 -29.24 -44.13 -21.15
N ILE A 56 -28.72 -43.32 -20.21
CA ILE A 56 -29.33 -42.06 -19.77
C ILE A 56 -29.24 -40.99 -20.87
N HIS A 57 -28.08 -40.89 -21.55
CA HIS A 57 -27.91 -39.98 -22.70
C HIS A 57 -28.82 -40.32 -23.89
N LYS A 58 -29.11 -41.62 -24.10
CA LYS A 58 -29.88 -42.10 -25.27
C LYS A 58 -31.38 -41.83 -25.17
N TYR A 59 -31.94 -41.74 -23.95
CA TYR A 59 -33.39 -41.63 -23.75
C TYR A 59 -33.89 -40.25 -23.32
N LEU A 60 -33.03 -39.31 -22.93
CA LEU A 60 -33.49 -37.99 -22.45
C LEU A 60 -32.95 -36.75 -23.19
N LEU A 61 -31.81 -36.77 -23.90
CA LEU A 61 -31.16 -35.52 -24.34
C LEU A 61 -30.40 -35.54 -25.69
N GLY A 62 -30.74 -36.42 -26.62
CA GLY A 62 -29.95 -36.59 -27.86
C GLY A 62 -30.32 -35.68 -29.05
N SER A 63 -31.61 -35.38 -29.25
CA SER A 63 -32.09 -34.55 -30.36
C SER A 63 -33.53 -34.07 -30.12
N THR A 64 -33.86 -32.84 -30.50
CA THR A 64 -35.23 -32.29 -30.41
C THR A 64 -35.72 -31.74 -31.74
N ARG A 65 -37.04 -31.74 -31.95
CA ARG A 65 -37.66 -31.06 -33.10
C ARG A 65 -37.66 -29.56 -32.88
N ILE A 66 -37.50 -28.83 -33.98
CA ILE A 66 -37.44 -27.39 -34.02
C ILE A 66 -38.57 -26.88 -34.90
N ASP A 67 -39.29 -25.88 -34.41
CA ASP A 67 -40.18 -25.08 -35.23
C ASP A 67 -39.44 -23.81 -35.69
N LEU A 68 -39.61 -23.48 -36.96
CA LEU A 68 -39.17 -22.20 -37.53
C LEU A 68 -40.39 -21.27 -37.57
N VAL A 69 -40.34 -20.22 -36.75
CA VAL A 69 -41.41 -19.21 -36.66
C VAL A 69 -41.02 -18.01 -37.53
N PRO A 70 -41.73 -17.70 -38.62
CA PRO A 70 -41.38 -16.56 -39.46
C PRO A 70 -41.62 -15.26 -38.70
N ILE A 71 -40.64 -14.36 -38.73
CA ILE A 71 -40.70 -13.07 -38.01
C ILE A 71 -40.46 -11.86 -38.92
N HIS A 72 -39.77 -12.02 -40.06
CA HIS A 72 -39.56 -10.93 -41.03
C HIS A 72 -39.49 -11.46 -42.48
N GLN A 73 -40.10 -10.74 -43.43
CA GLN A 73 -40.03 -10.93 -44.90
C GLN A 73 -40.16 -12.37 -45.42
N LEU A 74 -41.05 -13.16 -44.80
CA LEU A 74 -41.30 -14.56 -45.15
C LEU A 74 -42.80 -14.85 -45.28
N GLU A 75 -43.20 -15.41 -46.42
CA GLU A 75 -44.57 -15.85 -46.68
C GLU A 75 -44.62 -17.34 -47.05
N LEU A 76 -45.71 -18.01 -46.67
CA LEU A 76 -45.89 -19.44 -46.96
C LEU A 76 -46.88 -19.64 -48.11
N ASN A 77 -46.38 -20.04 -49.27
CA ASN A 77 -47.18 -20.25 -50.46
C ASN A 77 -47.51 -21.74 -50.67
N ASN A 78 -48.75 -22.01 -51.13
CA ASN A 78 -49.18 -23.34 -51.53
C ASN A 78 -48.94 -23.55 -53.03
N THR A 79 -47.95 -24.36 -53.39
CA THR A 79 -47.68 -24.73 -54.79
C THR A 79 -48.17 -26.15 -55.09
N PRO A 80 -48.29 -26.57 -56.36
CA PRO A 80 -48.57 -27.97 -56.72
C PRO A 80 -47.55 -28.98 -56.18
N LYS A 81 -46.35 -28.52 -55.77
CA LYS A 81 -45.26 -29.33 -55.17
C LYS A 81 -45.27 -29.30 -53.62
N GLY A 82 -46.29 -28.69 -53.02
CA GLY A 82 -46.50 -28.54 -51.58
C GLY A 82 -46.25 -27.12 -51.08
N LYS A 83 -46.28 -26.95 -49.75
CA LYS A 83 -45.97 -25.69 -49.06
C LYS A 83 -44.49 -25.32 -49.24
N VAL A 84 -44.23 -24.12 -49.73
CA VAL A 84 -42.89 -23.53 -49.87
C VAL A 84 -42.88 -22.16 -49.20
N TRP A 85 -41.72 -21.77 -48.66
CA TRP A 85 -41.48 -20.44 -48.13
C TRP A 85 -40.99 -19.53 -49.27
N VAL A 86 -41.48 -18.31 -49.29
CA VAL A 86 -41.04 -17.26 -50.20
C VAL A 86 -40.46 -16.14 -49.37
N SER A 87 -39.19 -15.82 -49.61
CA SER A 87 -38.59 -14.59 -49.12
C SER A 87 -39.18 -13.43 -49.94
N THR A 88 -39.84 -12.48 -49.27
CA THR A 88 -40.51 -11.35 -49.94
C THR A 88 -39.63 -10.10 -50.03
N GLY A 89 -38.39 -10.16 -49.51
CA GLY A 89 -37.41 -9.07 -49.55
C GLY A 89 -35.98 -9.57 -49.34
N GLU A 90 -35.08 -8.69 -48.89
CA GLU A 90 -33.63 -8.95 -48.73
C GLU A 90 -33.24 -9.41 -47.31
N ASP A 91 -34.18 -9.42 -46.36
CA ASP A 91 -33.93 -9.78 -44.95
C ASP A 91 -35.00 -10.75 -44.39
N PRO A 92 -35.15 -11.96 -44.96
CA PRO A 92 -36.04 -12.99 -44.40
C PRO A 92 -35.49 -13.52 -43.08
N GLN A 93 -36.33 -13.62 -42.04
CA GLN A 93 -35.89 -14.05 -40.70
C GLN A 93 -36.86 -15.05 -40.08
N PHE A 94 -36.32 -16.19 -39.62
CA PHE A 94 -37.00 -17.14 -38.75
C PHE A 94 -36.47 -17.03 -37.32
N LEU A 95 -37.35 -17.32 -36.36
CA LEU A 95 -37.00 -17.58 -34.98
C LEU A 95 -37.03 -19.09 -34.71
N ILE A 96 -35.98 -19.62 -34.10
CA ILE A 96 -35.86 -21.04 -33.79
C ILE A 96 -36.53 -21.32 -32.44
N ARG A 97 -37.47 -22.28 -32.41
CA ARG A 97 -38.15 -22.70 -31.18
C ARG A 97 -38.04 -24.22 -31.01
N ALA A 98 -37.34 -24.65 -29.95
CA ALA A 98 -37.19 -26.06 -29.63
C ALA A 98 -38.40 -26.59 -28.85
N HIS A 99 -38.94 -27.74 -29.25
CA HIS A 99 -40.04 -28.42 -28.53
C HIS A 99 -39.63 -28.85 -27.12
N ASN A 100 -38.33 -29.08 -26.91
CA ASN A 100 -37.75 -29.26 -25.59
C ASN A 100 -36.74 -28.13 -25.33
N PRO A 101 -37.13 -27.07 -24.59
CA PRO A 101 -36.27 -25.92 -24.34
C PRO A 101 -34.97 -26.27 -23.60
N ALA A 102 -34.97 -27.35 -22.81
CA ALA A 102 -33.80 -27.76 -22.04
C ALA A 102 -32.58 -28.09 -22.92
N VAL A 103 -32.78 -28.42 -24.21
CA VAL A 103 -31.69 -28.71 -25.16
C VAL A 103 -30.92 -27.44 -25.55
N LEU A 104 -31.59 -26.29 -25.60
CA LEU A 104 -30.97 -24.99 -25.87
C LEU A 104 -30.26 -24.42 -24.63
N LYS A 105 -30.66 -24.86 -23.43
CA LYS A 105 -30.08 -24.44 -22.15
C LYS A 105 -28.81 -25.20 -21.76
N GLN A 106 -28.41 -26.22 -22.54
CA GLN A 106 -27.25 -27.04 -22.23
C GLN A 106 -26.00 -26.56 -22.95
N THR A 107 -24.91 -26.39 -22.20
CA THR A 107 -23.62 -25.97 -22.74
C THR A 107 -22.94 -27.10 -23.52
N GLY A 108 -22.23 -26.78 -24.61
CA GLY A 108 -21.51 -27.71 -25.49
C GLY A 108 -21.97 -27.69 -26.94
N TRP A 109 -21.44 -28.62 -27.75
CA TRP A 109 -21.71 -28.68 -29.19
C TRP A 109 -23.10 -29.23 -29.52
N ALA A 110 -23.75 -28.59 -30.48
CA ALA A 110 -25.00 -29.01 -31.10
C ALA A 110 -24.89 -28.89 -32.63
N GLN A 111 -25.86 -29.46 -33.34
CA GLN A 111 -25.94 -29.42 -34.79
C GLN A 111 -27.39 -29.21 -35.20
N LEU A 112 -27.67 -28.13 -35.92
CA LEU A 112 -28.95 -27.86 -36.54
C LEU A 112 -29.00 -28.59 -37.89
N GLU A 113 -30.00 -29.46 -38.05
CA GLU A 113 -30.16 -30.29 -39.24
C GLU A 113 -31.53 -30.08 -39.86
N PHE A 114 -31.58 -29.84 -41.17
CA PHE A 114 -32.83 -29.76 -41.93
C PHE A 114 -32.65 -30.11 -43.40
N GLN A 115 -33.75 -30.48 -44.06
CA GLN A 115 -33.80 -30.70 -45.50
C GLN A 115 -34.19 -29.40 -46.19
N LEU A 116 -33.30 -28.90 -47.06
CA LEU A 116 -33.51 -27.72 -47.89
C LEU A 116 -33.81 -28.13 -49.33
N ARG A 117 -34.82 -27.50 -49.93
CA ARG A 117 -35.03 -27.50 -51.38
C ARG A 117 -35.07 -26.06 -51.87
N CYS A 118 -34.13 -25.71 -52.73
CA CYS A 118 -34.02 -24.41 -53.38
C CYS A 118 -33.59 -24.61 -54.84
N ASP A 119 -33.96 -23.65 -55.69
CA ASP A 119 -33.60 -23.65 -57.12
C ASP A 119 -32.32 -22.83 -57.37
N GLU A 120 -31.83 -22.08 -56.37
CA GLU A 120 -30.58 -21.31 -56.41
C GLU A 120 -29.80 -21.38 -55.06
N PRO A 121 -28.50 -21.05 -55.05
CA PRO A 121 -27.69 -21.04 -53.84
C PRO A 121 -28.16 -20.02 -52.80
N LEU A 122 -28.25 -20.43 -51.53
CA LEU A 122 -28.72 -19.56 -50.44
C LEU A 122 -27.61 -19.28 -49.42
N PRO A 123 -27.26 -18.00 -49.18
CA PRO A 123 -26.43 -17.59 -48.05
C PRO A 123 -27.29 -17.56 -46.79
N MET A 124 -27.03 -18.45 -45.86
CA MET A 124 -27.76 -18.59 -44.61
C MET A 124 -26.93 -18.06 -43.44
N GLN A 125 -27.59 -17.40 -42.49
CA GLN A 125 -26.94 -16.86 -41.30
C GLN A 125 -27.72 -17.25 -40.04
N LEU A 126 -26.99 -17.59 -38.97
CA LEU A 126 -27.58 -17.78 -37.65
C LEU A 126 -27.03 -16.73 -36.70
N PHE A 127 -27.93 -15.99 -36.07
CA PHE A 127 -27.64 -15.01 -35.04
C PHE A 127 -28.05 -15.57 -33.69
N ILE A 128 -27.16 -15.47 -32.72
CA ILE A 128 -27.34 -16.13 -31.42
C ILE A 128 -27.45 -15.07 -30.33
N ASP A 129 -28.50 -15.14 -29.51
CA ASP A 129 -28.71 -14.23 -28.38
C ASP A 129 -28.51 -14.95 -27.04
N TYR A 130 -27.57 -14.43 -26.25
CA TYR A 130 -27.25 -14.86 -24.90
C TYR A 130 -27.78 -13.88 -23.82
N GLY A 131 -28.71 -13.00 -24.17
CA GLY A 131 -29.26 -11.94 -23.31
C GLY A 131 -28.71 -10.53 -23.60
N GLN A 132 -28.03 -10.32 -24.72
CA GLN A 132 -27.49 -9.01 -25.15
C GLN A 132 -28.07 -8.54 -26.49
N GLY A 133 -29.04 -9.26 -27.06
CA GLY A 133 -29.57 -9.04 -28.40
C GLY A 133 -28.71 -9.69 -29.50
N TYR A 134 -29.20 -9.67 -30.74
CA TYR A 134 -28.47 -10.20 -31.90
C TYR A 134 -27.34 -9.24 -32.29
N LYS A 135 -26.09 -9.62 -32.02
CA LYS A 135 -24.91 -8.84 -32.41
C LYS A 135 -24.23 -9.41 -33.65
N ASP A 136 -23.74 -8.53 -34.51
CA ASP A 136 -23.14 -8.90 -35.81
C ASP A 136 -21.76 -9.58 -35.70
N ASP A 137 -21.13 -9.54 -34.52
CA ASP A 137 -19.85 -10.19 -34.24
C ASP A 137 -20.00 -11.68 -33.87
N ILE A 138 -21.23 -12.17 -33.65
CA ILE A 138 -21.55 -13.57 -33.32
C ILE A 138 -22.55 -14.15 -34.32
N VAL A 139 -22.13 -14.25 -35.58
CA VAL A 139 -22.92 -14.81 -36.68
C VAL A 139 -22.27 -16.08 -37.21
N ILE A 140 -23.05 -17.16 -37.29
CA ILE A 140 -22.63 -18.40 -37.97
C ILE A 140 -23.12 -18.32 -39.40
N ASN A 141 -22.18 -18.24 -40.35
CA ASN A 141 -22.48 -18.19 -41.77
C ASN A 141 -22.46 -19.61 -42.37
N HIS A 142 -23.42 -19.92 -43.24
CA HIS A 142 -23.46 -21.18 -43.97
C HIS A 142 -23.95 -20.95 -45.40
N HIS A 143 -23.40 -21.66 -46.37
CA HIS A 143 -23.82 -21.58 -47.77
C HIS A 143 -24.38 -22.94 -48.21
N ALA A 144 -25.56 -22.93 -48.83
CA ALA A 144 -26.11 -24.10 -49.50
C ALA A 144 -26.18 -23.89 -51.00
N ASP A 145 -25.40 -24.66 -51.76
CA ASP A 145 -25.30 -24.51 -53.22
C ASP A 145 -26.45 -25.21 -53.99
N THR A 146 -27.04 -26.27 -53.42
CA THR A 146 -28.17 -27.01 -54.03
C THR A 146 -29.07 -27.65 -52.96
N SER A 147 -30.25 -28.11 -53.37
CA SER A 147 -31.19 -28.86 -52.53
C SER A 147 -30.53 -30.09 -51.85
N GLY A 148 -30.66 -30.23 -50.53
CA GLY A 148 -30.05 -31.34 -49.78
C GLY A 148 -30.23 -31.27 -48.26
N LEU A 149 -29.54 -32.18 -47.55
CA LEU A 149 -29.46 -32.16 -46.09
C LEU A 149 -28.44 -31.09 -45.66
N ILE A 150 -28.90 -30.10 -44.91
CA ILE A 150 -28.07 -29.06 -44.33
C ILE A 150 -27.76 -29.42 -42.87
N GLN A 151 -26.49 -29.28 -42.48
CA GLN A 151 -25.99 -29.56 -41.13
C GLN A 151 -25.11 -28.40 -40.68
N ILE A 152 -25.63 -27.56 -39.79
CA ILE A 152 -24.94 -26.37 -39.28
C ILE A 152 -24.51 -26.66 -37.84
N PRO A 153 -23.20 -26.77 -37.55
CA PRO A 153 -22.73 -26.93 -36.19
C PRO A 153 -22.90 -25.63 -35.40
N LEU A 154 -23.18 -25.77 -34.11
CA LEU A 154 -23.41 -24.68 -33.16
C LEU A 154 -22.67 -25.01 -31.87
N TYR A 155 -21.88 -24.09 -31.34
CA TYR A 155 -21.37 -24.20 -29.98
C TYR A 155 -22.21 -23.33 -29.04
N ILE A 156 -22.72 -23.93 -27.97
CA ILE A 156 -23.53 -23.27 -26.94
C ILE A 156 -22.64 -23.10 -25.70
N PRO A 157 -22.00 -21.94 -25.47
CA PRO A 157 -21.09 -21.76 -24.32
C PRO A 157 -21.84 -21.56 -23.00
N VAL A 158 -23.03 -20.95 -23.04
CA VAL A 158 -23.90 -20.63 -21.90
C VAL A 158 -25.37 -20.85 -22.28
N GLU A 159 -26.29 -20.68 -21.34
CA GLU A 159 -27.73 -20.79 -21.63
C GLU A 159 -28.14 -19.80 -22.73
N LEU A 160 -28.74 -20.32 -23.81
CA LEU A 160 -29.26 -19.51 -24.90
C LEU A 160 -30.60 -18.89 -24.52
N LEU A 161 -30.75 -17.60 -24.83
CA LEU A 161 -32.06 -16.94 -24.73
C LEU A 161 -32.85 -17.11 -26.03
N ASP A 162 -32.21 -16.85 -27.18
CA ASP A 162 -32.86 -16.96 -28.49
C ASP A 162 -31.88 -17.29 -29.65
N ILE A 163 -32.40 -17.82 -30.75
CA ILE A 163 -31.64 -18.02 -32.01
C ILE A 163 -32.50 -17.53 -33.18
N ARG A 164 -31.97 -16.58 -33.95
CA ARG A 164 -32.52 -16.13 -35.22
C ARG A 164 -31.80 -16.83 -36.37
N PHE A 165 -32.55 -17.22 -37.39
CA PHE A 165 -32.08 -17.91 -38.58
C PHE A 165 -32.57 -17.21 -39.83
N ASP A 166 -31.62 -16.72 -40.63
CA ASP A 166 -31.87 -15.93 -41.83
C ASP A 166 -31.54 -16.84 -43.03
N PRO A 167 -32.55 -17.35 -43.77
CA PRO A 167 -32.37 -18.43 -44.72
C PRO A 167 -31.91 -17.97 -46.11
N ALA A 168 -31.97 -16.68 -46.43
CA ALA A 168 -31.59 -16.10 -47.71
C ALA A 168 -31.27 -14.60 -47.55
N ALA A 169 -30.67 -13.97 -48.57
CA ALA A 169 -30.34 -12.53 -48.58
C ALA A 169 -31.03 -11.76 -49.72
N HIS A 170 -31.98 -12.39 -50.43
CA HIS A 170 -32.75 -11.80 -51.53
C HIS A 170 -34.08 -12.54 -51.72
N PRO A 171 -35.04 -11.97 -52.48
CA PRO A 171 -36.33 -12.62 -52.74
C PRO A 171 -36.16 -13.92 -53.52
N THR A 172 -36.61 -15.04 -52.95
CA THR A 172 -36.45 -16.38 -53.51
C THR A 172 -37.43 -17.38 -52.90
N GLU A 173 -37.70 -18.49 -53.61
CA GLU A 173 -38.53 -19.59 -53.13
C GLU A 173 -37.69 -20.77 -52.65
N PHE A 174 -37.98 -21.24 -51.43
CA PHE A 174 -37.29 -22.40 -50.85
C PHE A 174 -38.21 -23.20 -49.93
N LYS A 175 -37.83 -24.44 -49.64
CA LYS A 175 -38.57 -25.31 -48.72
C LYS A 175 -37.64 -25.91 -47.70
N ILE A 176 -37.91 -25.63 -46.43
CA ILE A 176 -37.23 -26.24 -45.29
C ILE A 176 -38.16 -27.25 -44.64
N SER A 177 -37.66 -28.45 -44.37
CA SER A 177 -38.43 -29.50 -43.69
C SER A 177 -37.55 -30.36 -42.78
N GLY A 178 -38.18 -31.00 -41.78
CA GLY A 178 -37.49 -31.96 -40.91
C GLY A 178 -36.47 -31.35 -39.94
N VAL A 179 -36.65 -30.07 -39.57
CA VAL A 179 -35.73 -29.30 -38.73
C VAL A 179 -35.58 -29.93 -37.34
N ARG A 180 -34.34 -30.21 -36.97
CA ARG A 180 -33.97 -30.81 -35.68
C ARG A 180 -32.67 -30.22 -35.17
N LEU A 181 -32.54 -30.16 -33.85
CA LEU A 181 -31.29 -29.83 -33.17
C LEU A 181 -30.78 -31.08 -32.46
N LYS A 182 -29.55 -31.51 -32.78
CA LYS A 182 -28.91 -32.71 -32.25
C LYS A 182 -27.71 -32.32 -31.40
N ARG A 183 -27.55 -32.95 -30.22
CA ARG A 183 -26.37 -32.73 -29.38
C ARG A 183 -25.18 -33.55 -29.89
N LEU A 184 -24.02 -32.92 -29.98
CA LEU A 184 -22.77 -33.57 -30.35
C LEU A 184 -21.92 -33.81 -29.10
N LYS A 185 -21.33 -35.01 -29.00
CA LYS A 185 -20.43 -35.36 -27.89
C LYS A 185 -19.04 -34.76 -28.03
N HIS A 186 -18.64 -34.45 -29.25
CA HIS A 186 -17.34 -33.91 -29.62
C HIS A 186 -17.52 -32.81 -30.66
N PRO A 187 -16.59 -31.84 -30.77
CA PRO A 187 -16.59 -30.87 -31.86
C PRO A 187 -16.61 -31.59 -33.23
N PRO A 188 -17.31 -31.03 -34.23
CA PRO A 188 -17.32 -31.59 -35.58
C PRO A 188 -15.90 -31.53 -36.19
N ALA A 189 -15.52 -32.58 -36.91
CA ALA A 189 -14.14 -32.79 -37.37
C ALA A 189 -13.65 -31.76 -38.43
N ASN A 190 -14.57 -31.11 -39.13
CA ASN A 190 -14.29 -30.05 -40.12
C ASN A 190 -15.05 -28.80 -39.69
N GLN A 191 -14.43 -27.92 -38.92
CA GLN A 191 -14.97 -26.58 -38.68
C GLN A 191 -14.60 -25.71 -39.87
N ASP A 192 -15.59 -25.06 -40.46
CA ASP A 192 -15.40 -24.15 -41.58
C ASP A 192 -14.54 -22.95 -41.15
N SER A 193 -13.46 -22.64 -41.89
CA SER A 193 -12.51 -21.57 -41.51
C SER A 193 -13.19 -20.21 -41.44
N ALA A 194 -14.26 -20.02 -42.22
CA ALA A 194 -15.10 -18.81 -42.21
C ALA A 194 -15.78 -18.56 -40.85
N ASN A 195 -16.01 -19.59 -40.03
CA ASN A 195 -16.68 -19.49 -38.73
C ASN A 195 -15.75 -19.72 -37.53
N GLN A 196 -14.45 -19.95 -37.76
CA GLN A 196 -13.47 -20.24 -36.70
C GLN A 196 -13.31 -19.07 -35.72
N GLY A 197 -13.47 -17.82 -36.20
CA GLY A 197 -13.54 -16.62 -35.35
C GLY A 197 -14.74 -16.63 -34.40
N ALA A 198 -15.94 -16.94 -34.90
CA ALA A 198 -17.14 -17.03 -34.07
C ALA A 198 -17.04 -18.18 -33.05
N TYR A 199 -16.55 -19.37 -33.44
CA TYR A 199 -16.39 -20.50 -32.52
C TYR A 199 -15.30 -20.26 -31.46
N SER A 200 -14.20 -19.60 -31.80
CA SER A 200 -13.16 -19.22 -30.83
C SER A 200 -13.63 -18.12 -29.89
N HIS A 201 -14.39 -17.13 -30.38
CA HIS A 201 -15.03 -16.13 -29.52
C HIS A 201 -16.01 -16.77 -28.53
N LEU A 202 -16.88 -17.68 -29.00
CA LEU A 202 -17.83 -18.42 -28.15
C LEU A 202 -17.13 -19.33 -27.13
N ALA A 203 -16.02 -19.99 -27.50
CA ALA A 203 -15.21 -20.76 -26.56
C ALA A 203 -14.52 -19.87 -25.50
N SER A 204 -14.08 -18.66 -25.87
CA SER A 204 -13.42 -17.72 -24.95
C SER A 204 -14.36 -17.14 -23.88
N ILE A 205 -15.67 -17.11 -24.13
CA ILE A 205 -16.68 -16.72 -23.14
C ILE A 205 -16.80 -17.78 -22.01
N ALA A 206 -16.44 -19.03 -22.27
CA ALA A 206 -16.61 -20.14 -21.32
C ALA A 206 -15.52 -20.21 -20.22
N ASP A 207 -14.33 -19.64 -20.43
CA ASP A 207 -13.15 -19.89 -19.57
C ASP A 207 -12.91 -18.86 -18.44
N ILE A 208 -13.77 -17.86 -18.26
CA ILE A 208 -13.66 -16.89 -17.15
C ILE A 208 -14.82 -17.14 -16.18
N GLY A 209 -14.56 -17.42 -14.90
CA GLY A 209 -15.60 -17.75 -13.89
C GLY A 209 -16.57 -16.60 -13.59
N PHE A 210 -16.27 -15.39 -14.08
CA PHE A 210 -16.97 -14.13 -13.83
C PHE A 210 -17.43 -13.46 -15.13
N HIS A 211 -18.49 -12.66 -15.04
CA HIS A 211 -18.77 -11.64 -16.05
C HIS A 211 -17.87 -10.43 -15.75
N LEU A 212 -17.04 -10.04 -16.72
CA LEU A 212 -16.15 -8.88 -16.62
C LEU A 212 -16.87 -7.65 -17.18
N GLU A 213 -17.27 -6.74 -16.30
CA GLU A 213 -17.83 -5.45 -16.69
C GLU A 213 -16.74 -4.37 -16.58
N ALA A 214 -16.19 -3.96 -17.73
CA ALA A 214 -15.20 -2.88 -17.78
C ALA A 214 -15.86 -1.59 -17.27
N SER A 215 -15.36 -1.07 -16.15
CA SER A 215 -16.03 0.00 -15.41
C SER A 215 -15.26 1.33 -15.45
N ASN A 216 -13.92 1.29 -15.48
CA ASN A 216 -13.08 2.49 -15.56
C ASN A 216 -11.80 2.22 -16.36
N GLN A 217 -11.41 3.17 -17.21
CA GLN A 217 -10.15 3.21 -17.98
C GLN A 217 -9.74 1.93 -18.73
N ILE A 218 -10.65 0.98 -18.89
CA ILE A 218 -10.46 -0.26 -19.64
C ILE A 218 -11.34 -0.23 -20.87
N THR A 219 -10.74 -0.44 -22.03
CA THR A 219 -11.50 -0.76 -23.25
C THR A 219 -11.09 -2.12 -23.78
N ARG A 220 -12.05 -2.82 -24.37
CA ARG A 220 -11.75 -4.07 -25.08
C ARG A 220 -11.13 -3.77 -26.43
N SER A 221 -10.08 -4.50 -26.81
CA SER A 221 -9.52 -4.40 -28.15
C SER A 221 -10.54 -4.83 -29.20
N LEU A 222 -10.62 -4.06 -30.29
CA LEU A 222 -11.50 -4.34 -31.44
C LEU A 222 -10.99 -5.51 -32.30
N THR A 223 -9.73 -5.92 -32.15
CA THR A 223 -9.08 -6.94 -32.99
C THR A 223 -8.80 -8.25 -32.26
N ASP A 224 -8.79 -8.27 -30.92
CA ASP A 224 -8.62 -9.48 -30.10
C ASP A 224 -9.48 -9.37 -28.83
N SER A 225 -10.56 -10.15 -28.75
CA SER A 225 -11.50 -10.13 -27.62
C SER A 225 -10.90 -10.56 -26.27
N ARG A 226 -9.69 -11.15 -26.27
CA ARG A 226 -8.93 -11.46 -25.04
C ARG A 226 -7.99 -10.32 -24.61
N HIS A 227 -7.83 -9.30 -25.45
CA HIS A 227 -6.94 -8.18 -25.21
C HIS A 227 -7.74 -6.97 -24.70
N TRP A 228 -7.30 -6.46 -23.56
CA TRP A 228 -7.82 -5.27 -22.91
C TRP A 228 -6.76 -4.18 -22.95
N LEU A 229 -7.19 -2.94 -23.13
CA LEU A 229 -6.32 -1.78 -23.13
C LEU A 229 -6.66 -0.92 -21.92
N SER A 230 -5.69 -0.74 -21.03
CA SER A 230 -5.74 0.27 -19.96
C SER A 230 -5.30 1.63 -20.51
N HIS A 231 -6.13 2.65 -20.28
CA HIS A 231 -5.91 4.03 -20.70
C HIS A 231 -5.38 4.95 -19.58
N GLY A 232 -5.23 4.43 -18.35
CA GLY A 232 -4.68 5.19 -17.22
C GLY A 232 -4.16 4.30 -16.10
N GLU A 233 -4.14 4.83 -14.89
CA GLU A 233 -3.49 4.20 -13.72
C GLU A 233 -4.50 3.53 -12.77
N ASP A 234 -5.81 3.65 -13.06
CA ASP A 234 -6.88 3.00 -12.28
C ASP A 234 -7.85 2.17 -13.16
N PRO A 235 -7.36 1.25 -14.02
CA PRO A 235 -8.21 0.40 -14.81
C PRO A 235 -8.88 -0.66 -13.90
N TYR A 236 -10.21 -0.81 -13.93
CA TYR A 236 -10.87 -1.88 -13.18
C TYR A 236 -12.12 -2.48 -13.83
N PHE A 237 -12.36 -3.73 -13.44
CA PHE A 237 -13.58 -4.49 -13.71
C PHE A 237 -14.45 -4.56 -12.47
N THR A 238 -15.77 -4.48 -12.66
CA THR A 238 -16.71 -5.01 -11.68
C THR A 238 -17.00 -6.46 -12.05
N LEU A 239 -16.74 -7.40 -11.12
CA LEU A 239 -16.98 -8.81 -11.33
C LEU A 239 -18.39 -9.17 -10.87
N GLN A 240 -19.22 -9.68 -11.79
CA GLN A 240 -20.51 -10.28 -11.45
C GLN A 240 -20.44 -11.81 -11.59
N TYR A 241 -21.00 -12.54 -10.62
CA TYR A 241 -20.97 -14.01 -10.62
C TYR A 241 -21.86 -14.58 -11.72
N LYS A 242 -21.30 -15.46 -12.57
CA LYS A 242 -22.06 -16.13 -13.64
C LYS A 242 -23.21 -17.01 -13.14
N ASN A 243 -23.12 -17.51 -11.89
CA ASN A 243 -24.10 -18.42 -11.27
C ASN A 243 -24.43 -18.00 -9.83
N THR A 244 -25.07 -16.85 -9.59
CA THR A 244 -25.81 -16.40 -8.36
C THR A 244 -25.30 -16.74 -6.94
N GLN A 245 -24.14 -17.35 -6.73
CA GLN A 245 -23.60 -17.67 -5.42
C GLN A 245 -22.41 -16.75 -5.15
N ALA A 246 -22.70 -15.68 -4.42
CA ALA A 246 -21.73 -14.85 -3.73
C ALA A 246 -20.65 -15.70 -3.02
N LEU A 247 -19.41 -15.19 -2.92
CA LEU A 247 -18.39 -15.85 -2.10
C LEU A 247 -18.86 -15.86 -0.65
N LYS A 248 -19.15 -17.06 -0.14
CA LYS A 248 -19.65 -17.27 1.22
C LYS A 248 -18.50 -17.15 2.24
N PRO A 249 -18.81 -16.94 3.53
CA PRO A 249 -17.81 -17.01 4.58
C PRO A 249 -17.03 -18.33 4.53
N GLY A 250 -15.70 -18.24 4.70
CA GLY A 250 -14.81 -19.40 4.66
C GLY A 250 -13.54 -19.15 3.83
N TRP A 251 -12.77 -20.22 3.66
CA TRP A 251 -11.52 -20.21 2.89
C TRP A 251 -11.78 -20.37 1.40
N HIS A 252 -11.09 -19.56 0.60
CA HIS A 252 -11.11 -19.64 -0.85
C HIS A 252 -9.69 -19.52 -1.41
N CYS A 253 -9.46 -20.08 -2.59
CA CYS A 253 -8.25 -19.92 -3.37
C CYS A 253 -8.58 -19.11 -4.63
N ALA A 254 -8.00 -17.91 -4.73
CA ALA A 254 -8.04 -17.06 -5.90
C ALA A 254 -6.98 -17.54 -6.90
N LYS A 255 -7.37 -17.72 -8.17
CA LYS A 255 -6.49 -18.09 -9.27
C LYS A 255 -6.45 -16.95 -10.28
N LEU A 256 -5.25 -16.56 -10.69
CA LEU A 256 -5.04 -15.44 -11.59
C LEU A 256 -3.91 -15.74 -12.58
N ASN A 257 -4.15 -15.48 -13.88
CA ASN A 257 -3.11 -15.43 -14.90
C ASN A 257 -3.36 -14.21 -15.79
N ILE A 258 -2.43 -13.26 -15.78
CA ILE A 258 -2.46 -12.05 -16.61
C ILE A 258 -1.20 -12.03 -17.48
N THR A 259 -1.37 -11.80 -18.77
CA THR A 259 -0.26 -11.51 -19.70
C THR A 259 -0.29 -10.03 -20.04
N THR A 260 0.80 -9.31 -19.82
CA THR A 260 0.96 -7.88 -20.12
C THR A 260 2.29 -7.62 -20.83
N GLU A 261 2.47 -6.42 -21.39
CA GLU A 261 3.78 -5.98 -21.92
C GLU A 261 4.86 -5.86 -20.83
N ALA A 262 4.47 -5.48 -19.60
CA ALA A 262 5.37 -5.50 -18.45
C ALA A 262 5.62 -6.94 -17.99
N GLN A 263 6.87 -7.26 -17.60
CA GLN A 263 7.21 -8.61 -17.11
C GLN A 263 6.58 -8.91 -15.74
N LYS A 264 6.34 -7.89 -14.92
CA LYS A 264 5.76 -7.99 -13.58
C LYS A 264 4.71 -6.88 -13.37
N GLY A 265 3.75 -7.13 -12.50
CA GLY A 265 2.74 -6.15 -12.10
C GLY A 265 2.03 -6.55 -10.81
N ILE A 266 1.09 -5.72 -10.35
CA ILE A 266 0.23 -6.01 -9.20
C ILE A 266 -1.22 -5.92 -9.65
N ALA A 267 -1.97 -6.99 -9.42
CA ALA A 267 -3.42 -6.97 -9.55
C ALA A 267 -4.06 -6.78 -8.17
N LYS A 268 -5.18 -6.05 -8.06
CA LYS A 268 -5.86 -5.82 -6.77
C LYS A 268 -7.31 -6.29 -6.83
N PHE A 269 -7.78 -6.94 -5.77
CA PHE A 269 -9.19 -7.25 -5.56
C PHE A 269 -9.73 -6.45 -4.38
N TYR A 270 -10.86 -5.78 -4.57
CA TYR A 270 -11.62 -5.12 -3.51
C TYR A 270 -12.92 -5.88 -3.32
N PHE A 271 -13.19 -6.27 -2.07
CA PHE A 271 -14.37 -7.04 -1.72
C PHE A 271 -15.39 -6.13 -1.04
N ASP A 272 -16.64 -6.17 -1.50
CA ASP A 272 -17.75 -5.44 -0.86
C ASP A 272 -18.66 -6.43 -0.11
N THR A 273 -18.79 -6.26 1.21
CA THR A 273 -19.71 -7.04 2.05
C THR A 273 -21.07 -6.36 2.26
N GLY A 274 -21.26 -5.15 1.73
CA GLY A 274 -22.47 -4.34 1.85
C GLY A 274 -22.26 -2.91 2.35
N SER A 275 -21.03 -2.51 2.62
CA SER A 275 -20.62 -1.17 3.06
C SER A 275 -19.83 -0.39 2.00
N GLY A 276 -19.71 -0.93 0.78
CA GLY A 276 -18.86 -0.38 -0.28
C GLY A 276 -17.45 -0.96 -0.26
N TYR A 277 -16.63 -0.56 -1.24
CA TYR A 277 -15.23 -0.97 -1.33
C TYR A 277 -14.38 -0.22 -0.30
N ASN A 278 -13.49 -0.93 0.39
CA ASN A 278 -12.57 -0.36 1.37
C ASN A 278 -11.14 -0.77 1.03
N GLU A 279 -10.22 0.20 0.98
CA GLU A 279 -8.81 -0.02 0.71
C GLU A 279 -8.12 -0.91 1.77
N ALA A 280 -8.60 -0.87 3.02
CA ALA A 280 -8.15 -1.73 4.10
C ALA A 280 -8.53 -3.21 3.91
N GLN A 281 -9.43 -3.52 2.97
CA GLN A 281 -9.88 -4.89 2.64
C GLN A 281 -9.35 -5.36 1.27
N THR A 282 -8.39 -4.64 0.69
CA THR A 282 -7.82 -4.96 -0.62
C THR A 282 -6.89 -6.15 -0.56
N LEU A 283 -7.02 -7.04 -1.54
CA LEU A 283 -6.12 -8.16 -1.77
C LEU A 283 -5.26 -7.90 -3.01
N ALA A 284 -4.00 -7.52 -2.79
CA ALA A 284 -3.02 -7.29 -3.86
C ALA A 284 -2.29 -8.58 -4.24
N ILE A 285 -2.44 -9.07 -5.47
CA ILE A 285 -1.73 -10.24 -6.01
C ILE A 285 -0.67 -9.76 -7.01
N PRO A 286 0.61 -9.73 -6.62
CA PRO A 286 1.66 -9.52 -7.60
C PRO A 286 1.71 -10.68 -8.58
N PHE A 287 2.05 -10.38 -9.84
CA PHE A 287 2.14 -11.39 -10.87
C PHE A 287 3.35 -11.21 -11.79
N GLU A 288 3.79 -12.33 -12.36
CA GLU A 288 4.69 -12.34 -13.51
C GLU A 288 3.86 -12.63 -14.77
N SER A 289 4.12 -11.89 -15.85
CA SER A 289 3.32 -11.95 -17.08
C SER A 289 3.25 -13.37 -17.63
N GLY A 290 2.02 -13.89 -17.79
CA GLY A 290 1.72 -15.22 -18.33
C GLY A 290 1.80 -16.38 -17.31
N MET A 291 2.21 -16.11 -16.06
CA MET A 291 2.31 -17.12 -15.01
C MET A 291 1.00 -17.24 -14.22
N LEU A 292 0.55 -18.47 -13.97
CA LEU A 292 -0.60 -18.73 -13.10
C LEU A 292 -0.20 -18.58 -11.63
N ILE A 293 -0.97 -17.80 -10.89
CA ILE A 293 -0.78 -17.55 -9.47
C ILE A 293 -2.02 -17.98 -8.71
N GLU A 294 -1.78 -18.60 -7.55
CA GLU A 294 -2.80 -19.03 -6.61
C GLU A 294 -2.58 -18.35 -5.26
N ARG A 295 -3.63 -17.75 -4.70
CA ARG A 295 -3.60 -17.11 -3.38
C ARG A 295 -4.80 -17.51 -2.55
N VAL A 296 -4.54 -17.98 -1.33
CA VAL A 296 -5.55 -18.32 -0.35
C VAL A 296 -6.05 -17.07 0.35
N ILE A 297 -7.35 -16.97 0.56
CA ILE A 297 -8.03 -15.88 1.26
C ILE A 297 -9.08 -16.42 2.22
N TYR A 298 -9.28 -15.70 3.32
CA TYR A 298 -10.36 -15.97 4.25
C TYR A 298 -11.41 -14.86 4.18
N CYS A 299 -12.63 -15.22 3.79
CA CYS A 299 -13.76 -14.31 3.81
C CYS A 299 -14.51 -14.46 5.14
N LYS A 300 -14.54 -13.41 5.97
CA LYS A 300 -15.31 -13.39 7.23
C LYS A 300 -16.82 -13.33 6.97
N GLU A 301 -17.20 -12.64 5.91
CA GLU A 301 -18.58 -12.36 5.54
C GLU A 301 -18.86 -12.80 4.10
N THR A 302 -20.13 -12.74 3.70
CA THR A 302 -20.50 -13.00 2.31
C THR A 302 -20.11 -11.81 1.44
N ILE A 303 -19.30 -12.02 0.41
CA ILE A 303 -18.90 -10.97 -0.51
C ILE A 303 -19.98 -10.77 -1.57
N LYS A 304 -20.56 -9.57 -1.64
CA LYS A 304 -21.64 -9.22 -2.56
C LYS A 304 -21.12 -8.91 -3.96
N THR A 305 -20.09 -8.08 -4.05
CA THR A 305 -19.45 -7.70 -5.31
C THR A 305 -17.93 -7.67 -5.16
N ILE A 306 -17.22 -7.84 -6.27
CA ILE A 306 -15.76 -7.75 -6.31
C ILE A 306 -15.38 -6.73 -7.37
N ARG A 307 -14.59 -5.73 -6.98
CA ARG A 307 -13.85 -4.89 -7.94
C ARG A 307 -12.48 -5.52 -8.16
N PHE A 308 -12.06 -5.61 -9.42
CA PHE A 308 -10.80 -6.21 -9.82
C PHE A 308 -10.01 -5.25 -10.70
N ASP A 309 -8.83 -4.86 -10.21
CA ASP A 309 -7.89 -3.97 -10.88
C ASP A 309 -6.77 -4.87 -11.45
N PRO A 310 -6.74 -5.14 -12.76
CA PRO A 310 -5.81 -6.11 -13.35
C PRO A 310 -4.36 -5.60 -13.42
N ILE A 311 -4.16 -4.30 -13.60
CA ILE A 311 -2.87 -3.59 -13.69
C ILE A 311 -3.03 -2.16 -13.17
N ASP A 312 -1.93 -1.48 -12.86
CA ASP A 312 -1.89 -0.09 -12.37
C ASP A 312 -1.20 0.88 -13.34
N PHE A 313 -1.02 0.46 -14.60
CA PHE A 313 -0.34 1.23 -15.64
C PHE A 313 -1.12 1.24 -16.97
N LYS A 314 -0.76 2.17 -17.85
CA LYS A 314 -1.25 2.22 -19.24
C LYS A 314 -0.62 1.11 -20.07
N GLY A 315 -1.43 0.32 -20.75
CA GLY A 315 -0.90 -0.76 -21.59
C GLY A 315 -1.92 -1.85 -21.92
N GLY A 316 -1.50 -2.72 -22.83
CA GLY A 316 -2.27 -3.90 -23.22
C GLY A 316 -2.09 -5.06 -22.24
N PHE A 317 -3.18 -5.73 -21.89
CA PHE A 317 -3.14 -6.96 -21.11
C PHE A 317 -4.18 -7.99 -21.56
N LYS A 318 -3.92 -9.27 -21.24
CA LYS A 318 -4.82 -10.40 -21.44
C LYS A 318 -5.06 -11.10 -20.11
N LEU A 319 -6.31 -11.40 -19.82
CA LEU A 319 -6.69 -12.21 -18.67
C LEU A 319 -6.88 -13.66 -19.15
N GLU A 320 -5.89 -14.51 -18.87
CA GLU A 320 -5.87 -15.91 -19.29
C GLU A 320 -6.59 -16.81 -18.28
N ALA A 321 -6.63 -16.43 -17.00
CA ALA A 321 -7.41 -17.10 -15.97
C ALA A 321 -7.83 -16.15 -14.84
N LEU A 322 -9.07 -16.27 -14.38
CA LEU A 322 -9.57 -15.64 -13.14
C LEU A 322 -10.67 -16.50 -12.53
N ASP A 323 -10.42 -17.02 -11.32
CA ASP A 323 -11.37 -17.89 -10.62
C ASP A 323 -11.20 -17.80 -9.09
N PHE A 324 -12.27 -18.10 -8.33
CA PHE A 324 -12.23 -18.27 -6.88
C PHE A 324 -12.85 -19.61 -6.51
N LYS A 325 -12.07 -20.50 -5.87
CA LYS A 325 -12.54 -21.82 -5.44
C LYS A 325 -12.58 -21.92 -3.94
N SER A 326 -13.71 -22.33 -3.37
CA SER A 326 -13.77 -22.66 -1.95
C SER A 326 -12.87 -23.84 -1.62
N ILE A 327 -12.10 -23.70 -0.54
CA ILE A 327 -11.20 -24.74 -0.01
C ILE A 327 -11.50 -24.96 1.47
N ASP A 328 -11.07 -26.10 2.02
CA ASP A 328 -11.17 -26.34 3.46
C ASP A 328 -9.98 -25.75 4.23
N THR A 329 -10.10 -25.71 5.56
CA THR A 329 -9.07 -25.13 6.44
C THR A 329 -7.74 -25.87 6.36
N THR A 330 -7.75 -27.19 6.19
CA THR A 330 -6.52 -27.99 6.08
C THR A 330 -5.75 -27.62 4.82
N GLN A 331 -6.44 -27.54 3.68
CA GLN A 331 -5.85 -27.12 2.41
C GLN A 331 -5.30 -25.68 2.47
N ALA A 332 -6.03 -24.78 3.12
CA ALA A 332 -5.58 -23.41 3.37
C ALA A 332 -4.29 -23.38 4.19
N GLU A 333 -4.23 -24.07 5.33
CA GLU A 333 -3.06 -24.12 6.20
C GLU A 333 -1.85 -24.76 5.51
N GLU A 334 -2.03 -25.85 4.78
CA GLU A 334 -0.95 -26.50 4.02
C GLU A 334 -0.37 -25.58 2.94
N THR A 335 -1.24 -24.89 2.20
CA THR A 335 -0.83 -23.94 1.16
C THR A 335 -0.08 -22.75 1.77
N MET A 336 -0.56 -22.25 2.91
CA MET A 336 0.10 -21.15 3.61
C MET A 336 1.50 -21.55 4.11
N ARG A 337 1.61 -22.69 4.79
CA ARG A 337 2.89 -23.20 5.31
C ARG A 337 3.90 -23.43 4.21
N HIS A 338 3.47 -24.08 3.11
CA HIS A 338 4.34 -24.34 1.96
C HIS A 338 4.92 -23.05 1.40
N ARG A 339 4.08 -22.03 1.20
CA ARG A 339 4.54 -20.76 0.66
C ARG A 339 5.43 -19.99 1.63
N ILE A 340 5.14 -19.99 2.94
CA ILE A 340 6.00 -19.36 3.95
C ILE A 340 7.39 -20.00 3.91
N ALA A 341 7.48 -21.32 3.90
CA ALA A 341 8.76 -22.02 3.83
C ALA A 341 9.56 -21.68 2.57
N GLU A 342 8.88 -21.49 1.42
CA GLU A 342 9.54 -21.23 0.14
C GLU A 342 9.85 -19.76 -0.14
N GLN A 343 9.09 -18.83 0.42
CA GLN A 343 9.08 -17.42 -0.02
C GLN A 343 9.23 -16.39 1.12
N HIS A 344 9.06 -16.77 2.39
CA HIS A 344 9.17 -15.81 3.49
C HIS A 344 10.64 -15.63 3.92
N PRO A 345 11.19 -14.40 3.98
CA PRO A 345 12.62 -14.15 4.24
C PRO A 345 13.20 -14.90 5.45
N ASP A 346 12.46 -14.94 6.56
CA ASP A 346 12.92 -15.60 7.80
C ASP A 346 12.95 -17.14 7.74
N PHE A 347 12.30 -17.73 6.74
CA PHE A 347 12.08 -19.18 6.62
C PHE A 347 12.70 -19.80 5.36
N VAL A 348 13.00 -19.01 4.31
CA VAL A 348 13.65 -19.52 3.10
C VAL A 348 14.99 -20.19 3.45
N GLY A 349 15.21 -21.38 2.90
CA GLY A 349 16.45 -22.15 3.10
C GLY A 349 16.52 -22.95 4.40
N THR A 350 15.48 -22.90 5.25
CA THR A 350 15.40 -23.74 6.45
C THR A 350 15.05 -25.20 6.11
N SER A 351 15.53 -26.16 6.90
CA SER A 351 15.05 -27.53 6.81
C SER A 351 13.62 -27.65 7.35
N PRO A 352 12.82 -28.67 6.96
CA PRO A 352 11.44 -28.81 7.46
C PRO A 352 11.32 -28.85 8.99
N ALA A 353 12.32 -29.38 9.70
CA ALA A 353 12.33 -29.42 11.16
C ALA A 353 12.63 -28.03 11.78
N GLU A 354 13.56 -27.27 11.19
CA GLU A 354 13.87 -25.90 11.62
C GLU A 354 12.73 -24.94 11.30
N PHE A 355 12.07 -25.13 10.15
CA PHE A 355 10.88 -24.36 9.78
C PHE A 355 9.80 -24.46 10.86
N GLU A 356 9.41 -25.68 11.25
CA GLU A 356 8.38 -25.88 12.27
C GLU A 356 8.80 -25.33 13.64
N GLN A 357 10.07 -25.50 14.02
CA GLN A 357 10.58 -24.94 15.27
C GLN A 357 10.52 -23.41 15.28
N ARG A 358 11.02 -22.75 14.24
CA ARG A 358 11.01 -21.28 14.12
C ARG A 358 9.59 -20.74 14.04
N LEU A 359 8.71 -21.43 13.31
CA LEU A 359 7.31 -21.03 13.19
C LEU A 359 6.62 -21.10 14.56
N ASP A 360 6.89 -22.14 15.36
CA ASP A 360 6.39 -22.25 16.73
C ASP A 360 6.99 -21.20 17.69
N GLU A 361 8.23 -20.77 17.47
CA GLU A 361 8.85 -19.67 18.22
C GLU A 361 8.20 -18.32 17.88
N VAL A 362 7.99 -18.04 16.58
CA VAL A 362 7.30 -16.82 16.10
C VAL A 362 5.85 -16.79 16.58
N ILE A 363 5.12 -17.90 16.48
CA ILE A 363 3.75 -18.00 17.00
C ILE A 363 3.72 -17.71 18.51
N ARG A 364 4.66 -18.25 19.29
CA ARG A 364 4.75 -17.97 20.73
C ARG A 364 5.11 -16.50 21.03
N ALA A 365 6.04 -15.92 20.27
CA ALA A 365 6.45 -14.53 20.44
C ALA A 365 5.33 -13.54 20.09
N MET A 366 4.51 -13.87 19.09
CA MET A 366 3.39 -13.04 18.63
C MET A 366 2.09 -13.25 19.43
N GLN A 367 2.07 -14.20 20.38
CA GLN A 367 0.91 -14.53 21.20
C GLN A 367 1.24 -14.48 22.71
N PRO A 368 1.46 -13.29 23.29
CA PRO A 368 1.70 -13.17 24.73
C PRO A 368 0.46 -13.55 25.58
N ASP A 369 -0.74 -13.40 25.01
CA ASP A 369 -2.02 -13.76 25.64
C ASP A 369 -2.71 -14.89 24.85
N ALA A 370 -3.14 -15.96 25.53
CA ALA A 370 -3.63 -17.22 24.93
C ALA A 370 -4.99 -17.13 24.18
N THR A 371 -5.38 -15.95 23.70
CA THR A 371 -6.69 -15.65 23.11
C THR A 371 -6.68 -15.51 21.59
N THR A 372 -5.53 -15.30 20.95
CA THR A 372 -5.43 -15.20 19.47
C THR A 372 -5.29 -16.59 18.82
N PRO A 373 -6.17 -16.99 17.88
CA PRO A 373 -6.04 -18.26 17.17
C PRO A 373 -4.71 -18.38 16.40
N LYS A 374 -4.05 -19.54 16.45
CA LYS A 374 -2.81 -19.83 15.68
C LYS A 374 -2.90 -19.50 14.19
N THR A 375 -4.12 -19.57 13.65
CA THR A 375 -4.42 -19.30 12.23
C THR A 375 -4.17 -17.84 11.84
N ASP A 376 -4.32 -16.87 12.74
CA ASP A 376 -4.12 -15.44 12.43
C ASP A 376 -2.64 -15.08 12.24
N THR A 377 -1.76 -15.68 13.05
CA THR A 377 -0.30 -15.54 12.89
C THR A 377 0.16 -16.16 11.58
N LEU A 378 -0.37 -17.33 11.24
CA LEU A 378 -0.06 -18.01 9.98
C LEU A 378 -0.53 -17.19 8.76
N ILE A 379 -1.73 -16.59 8.82
CA ILE A 379 -2.22 -15.66 7.79
C ILE A 379 -1.29 -14.45 7.65
N THR A 380 -0.81 -13.91 8.76
CA THR A 380 0.10 -12.75 8.77
C THR A 380 1.40 -13.06 8.03
N LEU A 381 2.07 -14.15 8.42
CA LEU A 381 3.30 -14.60 7.76
C LEU A 381 3.05 -14.94 6.28
N TYR A 382 1.92 -15.61 5.98
CA TYR A 382 1.56 -15.91 4.60
C TYR A 382 1.37 -14.66 3.76
N ASN A 383 0.69 -13.63 4.28
CA ASN A 383 0.48 -12.38 3.56
C ASN A 383 1.80 -11.66 3.24
N GLN A 384 2.80 -11.73 4.13
CA GLN A 384 4.14 -11.21 3.89
C GLN A 384 4.86 -11.89 2.71
N THR A 385 4.45 -13.10 2.30
CA THR A 385 5.04 -13.78 1.12
C THR A 385 4.47 -13.31 -0.23
N PHE A 386 3.35 -12.59 -0.23
CA PHE A 386 2.84 -11.91 -1.44
C PHE A 386 3.27 -10.46 -1.48
N ASP A 387 4.20 -10.11 -0.61
CA ASP A 387 4.84 -8.82 -0.60
C ASP A 387 5.93 -8.75 -1.70
N THR A 388 5.61 -9.20 -2.92
CA THR A 388 6.47 -9.00 -4.08
C THR A 388 6.04 -7.72 -4.77
N ARG A 389 6.39 -6.58 -4.18
CA ARG A 389 6.00 -5.26 -4.68
C ARG A 389 7.19 -4.65 -5.44
N PRO A 390 7.08 -4.36 -6.75
CA PRO A 390 8.09 -3.60 -7.47
C PRO A 390 8.48 -2.33 -6.69
N GLY A 391 9.76 -1.98 -6.68
CA GLY A 391 10.26 -0.74 -6.08
C GLY A 391 10.91 -0.86 -4.70
N ALA A 392 10.57 -1.86 -3.87
CA ALA A 392 11.36 -2.16 -2.66
C ALA A 392 12.38 -3.23 -2.95
N ILE A 393 13.63 -2.92 -2.66
CA ILE A 393 14.75 -3.84 -2.84
C ILE A 393 15.32 -4.24 -1.49
N ALA A 394 15.87 -5.44 -1.42
CA ALA A 394 16.63 -5.86 -0.26
C ALA A 394 17.92 -5.02 -0.14
N TYR A 395 18.48 -4.91 1.07
CA TYR A 395 19.60 -4.00 1.29
C TYR A 395 20.86 -4.38 0.48
N ASP A 396 21.11 -5.67 0.29
CA ASP A 396 22.17 -6.18 -0.59
C ASP A 396 21.97 -5.73 -2.04
N GLN A 397 20.74 -5.78 -2.54
CA GLN A 397 20.39 -5.27 -3.87
C GLN A 397 20.56 -3.75 -3.96
N TRP A 398 20.22 -3.00 -2.91
CA TRP A 398 20.45 -1.56 -2.86
C TRP A 398 21.94 -1.21 -2.90
N ILE A 399 22.77 -1.97 -2.17
CA ILE A 399 24.22 -1.83 -2.23
C ILE A 399 24.69 -2.02 -3.68
N GLU A 400 24.26 -3.10 -4.34
CA GLU A 400 24.69 -3.42 -5.71
C GLU A 400 24.19 -2.43 -6.77
N GLN A 401 22.95 -1.95 -6.66
CA GLN A 401 22.28 -1.18 -7.71
C GLN A 401 22.41 0.33 -7.51
N VAL A 402 22.32 0.80 -6.27
CA VAL A 402 22.29 2.22 -5.92
C VAL A 402 23.65 2.67 -5.42
N GLU A 403 24.17 2.05 -4.37
CA GLU A 403 25.41 2.50 -3.73
C GLU A 403 26.61 2.39 -4.69
N GLN A 404 26.81 1.21 -5.29
CA GLN A 404 27.92 0.97 -6.22
C GLN A 404 27.88 1.91 -7.43
N ALA A 405 26.69 2.23 -7.94
CA ALA A 405 26.54 3.16 -9.06
C ALA A 405 26.91 4.61 -8.70
N GLN A 406 26.82 4.97 -7.41
CA GLN A 406 27.13 6.30 -6.90
C GLN A 406 28.59 6.44 -6.40
N LEU A 407 29.38 5.36 -6.36
CA LEU A 407 30.77 5.44 -5.91
C LEU A 407 31.65 6.16 -6.94
N PRO A 408 32.55 7.05 -6.50
CA PRO A 408 33.41 7.79 -7.41
C PRO A 408 34.46 6.87 -8.02
N THR A 409 34.72 7.02 -9.31
CA THR A 409 35.88 6.38 -9.93
C THR A 409 37.18 7.02 -9.45
N GLN A 410 38.31 6.30 -9.57
CA GLN A 410 39.63 6.86 -9.26
C GLN A 410 39.90 8.18 -10.02
N ALA A 411 39.46 8.28 -11.28
CA ALA A 411 39.59 9.49 -12.07
C ALA A 411 38.78 10.66 -11.49
N THR A 412 37.58 10.39 -10.98
CA THR A 412 36.71 11.39 -10.31
C THR A 412 37.39 11.92 -9.05
N VAL A 413 37.92 11.02 -8.21
CA VAL A 413 38.66 11.41 -7.00
C VAL A 413 39.88 12.25 -7.36
N GLN A 414 40.69 11.85 -8.34
CA GLN A 414 41.87 12.62 -8.74
C GLN A 414 41.52 13.99 -9.33
N ALA A 415 40.43 14.09 -10.10
CA ALA A 415 39.95 15.35 -10.64
C ALA A 415 39.52 16.31 -9.52
N PHE A 416 38.79 15.81 -8.52
CA PHE A 416 38.44 16.58 -7.33
C PHE A 416 39.68 17.04 -6.57
N LEU A 417 40.62 16.14 -6.27
CA LEU A 417 41.86 16.52 -5.57
C LEU A 417 42.67 17.58 -6.33
N SER A 418 42.70 17.49 -7.66
CA SER A 418 43.40 18.47 -8.51
C SER A 418 42.69 19.83 -8.57
N SER A 419 41.38 19.88 -8.33
CA SER A 419 40.62 21.13 -8.29
C SER A 419 40.76 21.88 -6.96
N GLN A 420 41.16 21.20 -5.89
CA GLN A 420 41.33 21.80 -4.57
C GLN A 420 42.69 22.52 -4.44
N SER A 421 42.67 23.85 -4.53
CA SER A 421 43.87 24.68 -4.34
C SER A 421 44.45 24.59 -2.92
N THR A 422 43.59 24.43 -1.91
CA THR A 422 43.95 24.18 -0.51
C THR A 422 43.04 23.09 0.04
N PRO A 423 43.44 21.82 -0.03
CA PRO A 423 42.63 20.71 0.47
C PRO A 423 42.38 20.82 1.98
N VAL A 424 41.13 20.65 2.39
CA VAL A 424 40.76 20.60 3.81
C VAL A 424 41.35 19.36 4.47
N ILE A 425 41.89 19.53 5.68
CA ILE A 425 42.37 18.38 6.48
C ILE A 425 41.25 17.99 7.44
N ILE A 426 40.86 16.71 7.40
CA ILE A 426 39.89 16.13 8.34
C ILE A 426 40.67 15.35 9.43
N SER A 427 40.57 15.80 10.68
CA SER A 427 41.13 15.10 11.83
C SER A 427 40.13 14.10 12.39
N ILE A 428 40.41 12.81 12.34
CA ILE A 428 39.56 11.77 12.92
C ILE A 428 39.93 11.60 14.39
N VAL A 429 38.99 11.85 15.30
CA VAL A 429 39.15 11.66 16.74
C VAL A 429 38.66 10.25 17.11
N MET A 430 39.57 9.44 17.65
CA MET A 430 39.30 8.05 18.01
C MET A 430 39.76 7.76 19.46
N PRO A 431 38.86 7.81 20.46
CA PRO A 431 39.15 7.28 21.79
C PRO A 431 39.26 5.75 21.74
N VAL A 432 40.25 5.15 22.40
CA VAL A 432 40.50 3.70 22.39
C VAL A 432 40.49 3.16 23.82
N TYR A 433 39.72 2.10 24.08
CA TYR A 433 39.80 1.38 25.35
C TYR A 433 39.56 -0.13 25.17
N ASN A 434 40.61 -0.92 25.39
CA ASN A 434 40.55 -2.37 25.48
C ASN A 434 39.97 -3.09 24.23
N THR A 435 40.04 -2.46 23.06
CA THR A 435 39.51 -3.00 21.81
C THR A 435 40.23 -4.31 21.41
N PRO A 436 39.52 -5.37 20.99
CA PRO A 436 40.16 -6.57 20.48
C PRO A 436 41.06 -6.27 19.28
N GLU A 437 42.24 -6.91 19.21
CA GLU A 437 43.29 -6.61 18.22
C GLU A 437 42.75 -6.60 16.78
N LYS A 438 41.95 -7.60 16.40
CA LYS A 438 41.36 -7.71 15.05
C LYS A 438 40.60 -6.44 14.67
N TYR A 439 39.71 -5.95 15.55
CA TYR A 439 38.82 -4.84 15.23
C TYR A 439 39.55 -3.49 15.28
N LEU A 440 40.49 -3.31 16.22
CA LEU A 440 41.33 -2.13 16.24
C LEU A 440 42.16 -1.99 14.95
N ARG A 441 42.70 -3.10 14.44
CA ARG A 441 43.42 -3.12 13.15
C ARG A 441 42.51 -2.77 11.99
N LEU A 442 41.33 -3.41 11.90
CA LEU A 442 40.36 -3.16 10.84
C LEU A 442 39.88 -1.69 10.83
N CYS A 443 39.60 -1.11 12.01
CA CYS A 443 39.24 0.29 12.16
C CYS A 443 40.33 1.22 11.60
N ILE A 444 41.59 1.07 12.08
CA ILE A 444 42.71 1.91 11.62
C ILE A 444 42.99 1.70 10.13
N ASP A 445 42.90 0.48 9.62
CA ASP A 445 43.09 0.18 8.20
C ASP A 445 41.99 0.78 7.32
N SER A 446 40.74 0.88 7.80
CA SER A 446 39.66 1.56 7.08
C SER A 446 39.93 3.06 6.88
N VAL A 447 40.56 3.72 7.86
CA VAL A 447 41.01 5.12 7.73
C VAL A 447 42.20 5.22 6.77
N ARG A 448 43.13 4.26 6.82
CA ARG A 448 44.29 4.23 5.92
C ARG A 448 43.91 4.02 4.45
N ALA A 449 42.82 3.29 4.21
CA ALA A 449 42.30 3.00 2.89
C ALA A 449 41.55 4.17 2.23
N GLN A 450 41.30 5.27 2.96
CA GLN A 450 40.50 6.38 2.43
C GLN A 450 41.07 6.95 1.12
N SER A 451 40.21 7.10 0.11
CA SER A 451 40.59 7.64 -1.19
C SER A 451 40.93 9.13 -1.16
N TYR A 452 40.40 9.86 -0.17
CA TYR A 452 40.81 11.21 0.15
C TYR A 452 42.07 11.18 1.03
N PRO A 453 43.21 11.76 0.63
CA PRO A 453 44.47 11.57 1.34
C PRO A 453 44.72 12.60 2.47
N HIS A 454 43.96 13.69 2.53
CA HIS A 454 44.18 14.80 3.47
C HIS A 454 43.45 14.58 4.79
N TRP A 455 43.94 13.62 5.56
CA TRP A 455 43.43 13.31 6.89
C TRP A 455 44.55 13.08 7.90
N GLU A 456 44.18 13.10 9.17
CA GLU A 456 45.01 12.62 10.26
C GLU A 456 44.17 11.86 11.28
N LEU A 457 44.73 10.77 11.83
CA LEU A 457 44.04 9.94 12.81
C LEU A 457 44.59 10.25 14.20
N CYS A 458 43.78 10.89 15.03
CA CYS A 458 44.11 11.35 16.36
C CYS A 458 43.55 10.37 17.40
N ILE A 459 44.42 9.54 17.96
CA ILE A 459 44.05 8.44 18.85
C ILE A 459 44.40 8.79 20.29
N ALA A 460 43.48 8.53 21.21
CA ALA A 460 43.76 8.54 22.64
C ALA A 460 43.50 7.16 23.25
N ASP A 461 44.57 6.43 23.57
CA ASP A 461 44.45 5.20 24.36
C ASP A 461 44.13 5.57 25.81
N ASP A 462 42.94 5.18 26.27
CA ASP A 462 42.41 5.49 27.60
C ASP A 462 42.90 4.51 28.67
N LYS A 463 44.21 4.24 28.66
CA LYS A 463 44.86 3.27 29.54
C LYS A 463 44.25 1.87 29.38
N SER A 464 44.27 1.35 28.15
CA SER A 464 43.88 -0.02 27.89
C SER A 464 44.73 -1.00 28.72
N PRO A 465 44.11 -1.95 29.44
CA PRO A 465 44.86 -2.90 30.28
C PRO A 465 45.57 -3.96 29.44
N GLN A 466 45.08 -4.26 28.24
CA GLN A 466 45.62 -5.31 27.40
C GLN A 466 46.85 -4.83 26.61
N PRO A 467 48.01 -5.51 26.71
CA PRO A 467 49.24 -5.07 26.07
C PRO A 467 49.18 -4.98 24.54
N HIS A 468 48.29 -5.73 23.90
CA HIS A 468 48.18 -5.74 22.44
C HIS A 468 47.71 -4.38 21.90
N VAL A 469 46.88 -3.62 22.63
CA VAL A 469 46.38 -2.32 22.16
C VAL A 469 47.55 -1.38 21.91
N LYS A 470 48.41 -1.19 22.91
CA LYS A 470 49.62 -0.36 22.77
C LYS A 470 50.54 -0.87 21.67
N LYS A 471 50.75 -2.19 21.57
CA LYS A 471 51.57 -2.79 20.51
C LYS A 471 51.05 -2.45 19.12
N VAL A 472 49.74 -2.61 18.89
CA VAL A 472 49.07 -2.29 17.62
C VAL A 472 49.22 -0.80 17.29
N LEU A 473 48.95 0.08 18.25
CA LEU A 473 49.07 1.53 18.04
C LEU A 473 50.52 1.94 17.70
N ASP A 474 51.52 1.41 18.42
CA ASP A 474 52.95 1.67 18.14
C ASP A 474 53.39 1.14 16.76
N GLU A 475 52.78 0.06 16.26
CA GLU A 475 52.99 -0.43 14.90
C GLU A 475 52.44 0.55 13.85
N TYR A 476 51.23 1.07 14.02
CA TYR A 476 50.58 1.95 13.05
C TYR A 476 51.22 3.34 12.98
N ILE A 477 51.68 3.90 14.10
CA ILE A 477 52.46 5.16 14.11
C ILE A 477 53.69 5.05 13.20
N LYS A 478 54.33 3.88 13.16
CA LYS A 478 55.50 3.65 12.30
C LYS A 478 55.13 3.45 10.83
N LYS A 479 53.92 2.94 10.55
CA LYS A 479 53.43 2.68 9.20
C LYS A 479 52.92 3.93 8.49
N ASP A 480 52.32 4.88 9.21
CA ASP A 480 51.75 6.09 8.64
C ASP A 480 51.92 7.29 9.58
N LYS A 481 52.62 8.32 9.11
CA LYS A 481 52.93 9.54 9.90
C LYS A 481 51.70 10.40 10.18
N ARG A 482 50.60 10.17 9.49
CA ARG A 482 49.30 10.85 9.75
C ARG A 482 48.61 10.32 11.00
N ILE A 483 49.08 9.20 11.56
CA ILE A 483 48.53 8.60 12.78
C ILE A 483 49.27 9.15 14.00
N LYS A 484 48.53 9.83 14.87
CA LYS A 484 49.00 10.46 16.10
C LYS A 484 48.36 9.75 17.29
N VAL A 485 49.14 9.36 18.30
CA VAL A 485 48.64 8.65 19.48
C VAL A 485 49.08 9.33 20.77
N VAL A 486 48.16 9.51 21.70
CA VAL A 486 48.43 9.85 23.09
C VAL A 486 48.04 8.71 24.01
N TYR A 487 48.94 8.32 24.92
CA TYR A 487 48.70 7.31 25.94
C TYR A 487 48.34 7.99 27.25
N ARG A 488 47.09 7.83 27.71
CA ARG A 488 46.63 8.48 28.93
C ARG A 488 47.19 7.78 30.18
N PRO A 489 47.63 8.52 31.21
CA PRO A 489 48.18 7.93 32.44
C PRO A 489 47.10 7.27 33.33
N GLN A 490 45.85 7.62 33.11
CA GLN A 490 44.67 7.14 33.84
C GLN A 490 43.49 6.98 32.89
N ASN A 491 42.69 5.93 33.11
CA ASN A 491 41.40 5.78 32.48
C ASN A 491 40.49 6.93 32.95
N GLY A 492 39.87 7.64 32.01
CA GLY A 492 38.90 8.69 32.35
C GLY A 492 37.64 8.67 31.49
N HIS A 493 37.31 7.52 30.92
CA HIS A 493 36.17 7.29 30.05
C HIS A 493 36.16 8.14 28.77
N ILE A 494 35.10 7.93 27.99
CA ILE A 494 34.96 8.41 26.61
C ILE A 494 35.20 9.91 26.48
N SER A 495 34.54 10.77 27.26
CA SER A 495 34.66 12.24 27.11
C SER A 495 36.09 12.76 27.33
N LYS A 496 36.84 12.23 28.32
CA LYS A 496 38.23 12.67 28.55
C LYS A 496 39.18 12.07 27.51
N ALA A 497 38.89 10.87 27.02
CA ALA A 497 39.66 10.23 25.95
C ALA A 497 39.48 11.00 24.63
N SER A 498 38.24 11.27 24.22
CA SER A 498 37.91 12.07 23.04
C SER A 498 38.52 13.46 23.11
N ASN A 499 38.50 14.13 24.26
CA ASN A 499 39.19 15.42 24.43
C ASN A 499 40.73 15.31 24.33
N SER A 500 41.32 14.20 24.74
CA SER A 500 42.78 13.99 24.61
C SER A 500 43.17 13.77 23.14
N ALA A 501 42.35 13.04 22.39
CA ALA A 501 42.49 12.88 20.95
C ALA A 501 42.23 14.21 20.20
N LEU A 502 41.19 14.95 20.56
CA LEU A 502 40.86 16.26 19.99
C LEU A 502 42.01 17.28 20.14
N LYS A 503 42.81 17.20 21.21
CA LYS A 503 44.01 18.05 21.38
C LYS A 503 45.12 17.77 20.37
N LEU A 504 45.15 16.57 19.76
CA LEU A 504 46.11 16.22 18.71
C LEU A 504 45.67 16.74 17.33
N ALA A 505 44.37 17.08 17.18
CA ALA A 505 43.76 17.51 15.94
C ALA A 505 44.24 18.90 15.51
N THR A 506 44.63 18.99 14.25
CA THR A 506 45.14 20.18 13.57
C THR A 506 44.37 20.51 12.28
N GLY A 507 43.56 19.57 11.79
CA GLY A 507 42.70 19.75 10.62
C GLY A 507 41.59 20.77 10.85
N GLU A 508 41.03 21.31 9.77
CA GLU A 508 39.95 22.31 9.86
C GLU A 508 38.64 21.69 10.36
N TYR A 509 38.42 20.42 10.02
CA TYR A 509 37.26 19.64 10.44
C TYR A 509 37.69 18.45 11.29
N VAL A 510 36.80 18.04 12.20
CA VAL A 510 36.99 16.93 13.12
C VAL A 510 35.89 15.90 12.88
N ALA A 511 36.26 14.68 12.52
CA ALA A 511 35.35 13.55 12.37
C ALA A 511 35.40 12.65 13.61
N LEU A 512 34.28 12.05 13.98
CA LEU A 512 34.18 11.13 15.12
C LEU A 512 34.15 9.67 14.64
N LEU A 513 35.01 8.82 15.21
CA LEU A 513 35.09 7.39 14.88
C LEU A 513 35.32 6.57 16.14
N ASP A 514 34.51 5.53 16.34
CA ASP A 514 34.71 4.54 17.39
C ASP A 514 35.74 3.48 16.98
N HIS A 515 36.47 2.99 17.98
CA HIS A 515 37.72 2.23 17.79
C HIS A 515 37.56 0.82 17.20
N ASP A 516 36.34 0.33 17.09
CA ASP A 516 35.94 -0.97 16.57
C ASP A 516 35.07 -0.89 15.31
N ASP A 517 34.68 0.31 14.89
CA ASP A 517 33.89 0.57 13.70
C ASP A 517 34.75 0.72 12.44
N ALA A 518 34.11 0.92 11.29
CA ALA A 518 34.80 1.08 10.02
C ALA A 518 34.21 2.19 9.15
N LEU A 519 35.07 2.84 8.38
CA LEU A 519 34.68 3.78 7.33
C LEU A 519 34.75 3.09 5.96
N PRO A 520 33.74 3.26 5.07
CA PRO A 520 33.86 2.92 3.66
C PRO A 520 34.99 3.72 2.99
N GLU A 521 35.60 3.17 1.93
CA GLU A 521 36.77 3.73 1.24
C GLU A 521 36.64 5.22 0.84
N HIS A 522 35.43 5.66 0.50
CA HIS A 522 35.16 7.01 -0.01
C HIS A 522 34.51 7.94 1.02
N ALA A 523 34.41 7.55 2.30
CA ALA A 523 33.74 8.35 3.34
C ALA A 523 34.31 9.76 3.47
N LEU A 524 35.63 9.90 3.63
CA LEU A 524 36.28 11.21 3.75
C LEU A 524 36.30 12.00 2.44
N TYR A 525 36.20 11.31 1.29
CA TYR A 525 36.06 11.98 -0.01
C TYR A 525 34.71 12.69 -0.10
N PHE A 526 33.61 12.00 0.22
CA PHE A 526 32.28 12.62 0.18
C PHE A 526 32.15 13.75 1.22
N MET A 527 32.75 13.61 2.40
CA MET A 527 32.81 14.69 3.39
C MET A 527 33.58 15.91 2.86
N ALA A 528 34.75 15.71 2.27
CA ALA A 528 35.54 16.81 1.69
C ALA A 528 34.83 17.45 0.48
N GLN A 529 34.12 16.66 -0.32
CA GLN A 529 33.30 17.15 -1.43
C GLN A 529 32.16 18.04 -0.91
N ALA A 530 31.40 17.58 0.09
CA ALA A 530 30.32 18.36 0.68
C ALA A 530 30.83 19.67 1.32
N ILE A 531 32.00 19.66 1.96
CA ILE A 531 32.64 20.88 2.49
C ILE A 531 33.01 21.86 1.35
N ALA A 532 33.47 21.35 0.21
CA ALA A 532 33.79 22.20 -0.94
C ALA A 532 32.54 22.79 -1.62
N GLU A 533 31.44 22.03 -1.64
CA GLU A 533 30.13 22.45 -2.16
C GLU A 533 29.41 23.41 -1.20
N HIS A 534 29.66 23.28 0.11
CA HIS A 534 29.08 24.09 1.19
C HIS A 534 30.17 24.66 2.12
N PRO A 535 30.94 25.68 1.70
CA PRO A 535 32.05 26.23 2.50
C PRO A 535 31.64 26.80 3.87
N GLU A 536 30.38 27.14 4.05
CA GLU A 536 29.79 27.62 5.30
C GLU A 536 29.46 26.50 6.30
N ALA A 537 29.51 25.23 5.87
CA ALA A 537 29.16 24.07 6.68
C ALA A 537 29.95 24.04 7.99
N GLN A 538 29.21 23.96 9.10
CA GLN A 538 29.77 23.87 10.45
C GLN A 538 29.71 22.44 10.99
N ILE A 539 28.70 21.69 10.55
CA ILE A 539 28.42 20.32 10.98
C ILE A 539 28.00 19.54 9.73
N LEU A 540 28.53 18.35 9.56
CA LEU A 540 28.12 17.40 8.53
C LEU A 540 27.85 16.05 9.17
N TYR A 541 26.92 15.30 8.60
CA TYR A 541 26.65 13.93 9.02
C TYR A 541 26.19 13.07 7.85
N SER A 542 26.25 11.75 8.02
CA SER A 542 25.90 10.77 6.99
C SER A 542 24.90 9.73 7.48
N ASP A 543 24.34 8.99 6.53
CA ASP A 543 23.71 7.71 6.81
C ASP A 543 24.74 6.70 7.32
N GLU A 544 24.24 5.64 7.96
CA GLU A 544 25.03 4.58 8.58
C GLU A 544 24.33 3.23 8.46
N ASP A 545 25.08 2.13 8.62
CA ASP A 545 24.53 0.79 8.74
C ASP A 545 25.29 -0.01 9.80
N LYS A 546 24.96 -1.31 9.91
CA LYS A 546 25.70 -2.26 10.74
C LYS A 546 26.52 -3.21 9.88
N ILE A 547 27.71 -3.57 10.37
CA ILE A 547 28.59 -4.59 9.79
C ILE A 547 28.92 -5.66 10.82
N ASP A 548 28.74 -6.93 10.45
CA ASP A 548 29.01 -8.05 11.34
C ASP A 548 30.50 -8.47 11.36
N ILE A 549 30.78 -9.58 12.03
CA ILE A 549 32.13 -10.15 12.14
C ILE A 549 32.66 -10.78 10.84
N HIS A 550 31.77 -11.05 9.89
CA HIS A 550 32.04 -11.60 8.56
C HIS A 550 32.16 -10.52 7.48
N GLY A 551 31.82 -9.27 7.82
CA GLY A 551 31.81 -8.14 6.89
C GLY A 551 30.48 -7.98 6.15
N GLN A 552 29.43 -8.70 6.56
CA GLN A 552 28.10 -8.55 6.00
C GLN A 552 27.42 -7.31 6.59
N ARG A 553 26.83 -6.49 5.71
CA ARG A 553 26.16 -5.24 6.05
C ARG A 553 24.66 -5.44 6.21
N SER A 554 24.03 -4.73 7.16
CA SER A 554 22.61 -4.87 7.51
C SER A 554 22.07 -3.62 8.23
N GLU A 555 20.74 -3.54 8.37
CA GLU A 555 20.04 -2.49 9.14
C GLU A 555 20.48 -1.05 8.78
N PRO A 556 20.33 -0.61 7.52
CA PRO A 556 20.66 0.76 7.14
C PRO A 556 19.74 1.76 7.83
N HIS A 557 20.34 2.82 8.37
CA HIS A 557 19.66 4.00 8.86
C HIS A 557 19.81 5.12 7.82
N PHE A 558 18.82 5.22 6.95
CA PHE A 558 18.65 6.29 5.98
C PHE A 558 17.97 7.48 6.67
N LYS A 559 18.78 8.46 7.04
CA LYS A 559 18.40 9.59 7.88
C LYS A 559 17.72 10.67 7.04
N SER A 560 16.94 11.51 7.71
CA SER A 560 16.48 12.76 7.11
C SER A 560 17.59 13.81 7.10
N ASP A 561 17.37 14.90 6.38
CA ASP A 561 18.08 16.16 6.62
C ASP A 561 17.77 16.69 8.03
N TRP A 562 18.35 17.84 8.37
CA TRP A 562 18.30 18.38 9.73
C TRP A 562 16.87 18.51 10.26
N ASN A 563 16.55 17.68 11.25
CA ASN A 563 15.25 17.56 11.89
C ASN A 563 15.42 17.79 13.40
N PRO A 564 15.38 19.06 13.86
CA PRO A 564 15.72 19.40 15.23
C PRO A 564 14.79 18.75 16.25
N ASP A 565 13.48 18.64 15.96
CA ASP A 565 12.54 18.01 16.89
C ASP A 565 12.72 16.49 16.97
N LEU A 566 13.11 15.84 15.85
CA LEU A 566 13.55 14.44 15.88
C LEU A 566 14.85 14.30 16.69
N PHE A 567 15.80 15.23 16.53
CA PHE A 567 17.09 15.23 17.25
C PHE A 567 16.92 15.40 18.76
N TYR A 568 16.00 16.28 19.20
CA TYR A 568 15.67 16.42 20.62
C TYR A 568 15.04 15.15 21.19
N SER A 569 14.26 14.44 20.36
CA SER A 569 13.60 13.21 20.77
C SER A 569 14.51 11.97 20.69
N GLN A 570 15.51 11.96 19.80
CA GLN A 570 16.51 10.89 19.68
C GLN A 570 17.77 11.36 18.93
N ASN A 571 18.95 10.90 19.35
CA ASN A 571 20.20 11.23 18.65
C ASN A 571 20.34 10.42 17.35
N TYR A 572 19.77 10.90 16.25
CA TYR A 572 19.87 10.24 14.94
C TYR A 572 21.10 10.67 14.12
N VAL A 573 21.78 11.77 14.50
CA VAL A 573 22.97 12.27 13.76
C VAL A 573 24.16 11.35 13.98
N SER A 574 24.51 11.10 15.25
CA SER A 574 25.56 10.15 15.69
C SER A 574 26.84 10.18 14.83
N HIS A 575 27.33 9.01 14.39
CA HIS A 575 28.45 8.85 13.49
C HIS A 575 27.97 8.67 12.04
N LEU A 576 28.70 9.05 11.00
CA LEU A 576 29.91 9.85 10.98
C LEU A 576 29.58 11.35 11.12
N GLY A 577 29.62 11.87 12.35
CA GLY A 577 29.52 13.30 12.61
C GLY A 577 30.86 14.01 12.35
N VAL A 578 30.83 15.08 11.56
CA VAL A 578 31.99 15.91 11.22
C VAL A 578 31.71 17.35 11.61
N TYR A 579 32.59 17.95 12.39
CA TYR A 579 32.39 19.27 12.99
C TYR A 579 33.54 20.19 12.64
N LYS A 580 33.27 21.47 12.37
CA LYS A 580 34.33 22.47 12.24
C LYS A 580 35.10 22.55 13.56
N ARG A 581 36.44 22.46 13.51
CA ARG A 581 37.28 22.39 14.72
C ARG A 581 37.10 23.61 15.61
N GLU A 582 36.97 24.79 15.02
CA GLU A 582 36.74 26.05 15.74
C GLU A 582 35.43 26.05 16.55
N LEU A 583 34.39 25.38 16.03
CA LEU A 583 33.12 25.21 16.74
C LEU A 583 33.31 24.33 17.98
N LEU A 584 34.03 23.20 17.85
CA LEU A 584 34.36 22.35 19.00
C LEU A 584 35.22 23.06 20.04
N GLN A 585 36.14 23.92 19.62
CA GLN A 585 36.95 24.75 20.51
C GLN A 585 36.08 25.75 21.28
N ARG A 586 35.12 26.39 20.60
CA ARG A 586 34.20 27.36 21.21
C ARG A 586 33.37 26.76 22.35
N ILE A 587 32.99 25.49 22.23
CA ILE A 587 32.21 24.77 23.25
C ILE A 587 33.08 23.99 24.26
N ASN A 588 34.41 24.08 24.16
CA ASN A 588 35.39 23.34 24.97
C ASN A 588 35.34 21.81 24.83
N GLY A 589 35.03 21.30 23.63
CA GLY A 589 35.05 19.87 23.32
C GLY A 589 33.98 19.06 24.06
N PHE A 590 34.30 17.81 24.40
CA PHE A 590 33.40 16.87 25.08
C PHE A 590 33.27 17.17 26.57
N ARG A 591 32.07 16.99 27.12
CA ARG A 591 31.78 17.25 28.53
C ARG A 591 31.72 15.94 29.33
N THR A 592 32.19 15.97 30.57
CA THR A 592 32.07 14.84 31.51
C THR A 592 30.75 14.88 32.26
N GLY A 593 30.27 13.73 32.73
CA GLY A 593 28.99 13.60 33.44
C GLY A 593 27.78 13.38 32.54
N VAL A 594 28.03 13.09 31.26
CA VAL A 594 27.05 12.74 30.21
C VAL A 594 27.54 11.56 29.37
N GLU A 595 28.48 10.77 29.90
CA GLU A 595 28.98 9.56 29.27
C GLU A 595 27.79 8.61 28.96
N GLY A 596 27.70 8.14 27.72
CA GLY A 596 26.54 7.43 27.17
C GLY A 596 25.66 8.29 26.25
N SER A 597 25.75 9.62 26.35
CA SER A 597 25.06 10.60 25.48
C SER A 597 26.00 11.75 25.06
N GLN A 598 27.31 11.51 25.11
CA GLN A 598 28.33 12.54 24.88
C GLN A 598 28.23 13.18 23.47
N ASP A 599 27.79 12.42 22.46
CA ASP A 599 27.69 12.91 21.08
C ASP A 599 26.46 13.80 20.91
N GLN A 600 25.33 13.42 21.54
CA GLN A 600 24.14 14.27 21.59
C GLN A 600 24.42 15.57 22.36
N ASP A 601 25.09 15.49 23.53
CA ASP A 601 25.52 16.66 24.29
C ASP A 601 26.44 17.58 23.50
N LEU A 602 27.40 17.02 22.75
CA LEU A 602 28.32 17.78 21.92
C LEU A 602 27.53 18.58 20.86
N LEU A 603 26.65 17.92 20.11
CA LEU A 603 25.85 18.55 19.09
C LEU A 603 24.87 19.58 19.68
N LEU A 604 24.17 19.27 20.78
CA LEU A 604 23.30 20.22 21.49
C LEU A 604 24.05 21.51 21.87
N ARG A 605 25.29 21.40 22.36
CA ARG A 605 26.10 22.58 22.71
C ARG A 605 26.60 23.35 21.50
N CYS A 606 26.69 22.72 20.33
CA CYS A 606 27.00 23.39 19.06
C CYS A 606 25.83 24.21 18.52
N LEU A 607 24.57 23.77 18.73
CA LEU A 607 23.36 24.37 18.11
C LEU A 607 23.23 25.89 18.29
N PRO A 608 23.52 26.50 19.45
CA PRO A 608 23.43 27.96 19.63
C PRO A 608 24.45 28.78 18.82
N HIS A 609 25.36 28.12 18.10
CA HIS A 609 26.43 28.75 17.32
C HIS A 609 26.34 28.47 15.83
N VAL A 610 25.33 27.73 15.39
CA VAL A 610 25.14 27.31 14.00
C VAL A 610 23.72 27.62 13.54
N LYS A 611 23.56 27.91 12.25
CA LYS A 611 22.24 27.97 11.61
C LYS A 611 21.90 26.61 11.02
N ALA A 612 20.60 26.36 10.79
CA ALA A 612 20.13 25.09 10.24
C ALA A 612 20.78 24.76 8.88
N GLU A 613 20.97 25.76 8.03
CA GLU A 613 21.56 25.60 6.69
C GLU A 613 23.06 25.27 6.73
N GLN A 614 23.69 25.39 7.90
CA GLN A 614 25.10 25.04 8.10
C GLN A 614 25.29 23.61 8.63
N ILE A 615 24.20 22.85 8.77
CA ILE A 615 24.17 21.45 9.18
C ILE A 615 23.82 20.62 7.93
N ILE A 616 24.82 19.96 7.36
CA ILE A 616 24.71 19.31 6.06
C ILE A 616 24.58 17.79 6.23
N HIS A 617 23.54 17.22 5.66
CA HIS A 617 23.37 15.78 5.57
C HIS A 617 23.91 15.26 4.24
N ILE A 618 24.63 14.14 4.28
CA ILE A 618 25.08 13.40 3.10
C ILE A 618 24.33 12.06 3.09
N PRO A 619 23.32 11.87 2.21
CA PRO A 619 22.45 10.69 2.19
C PRO A 619 23.16 9.48 1.54
N LYS A 620 24.28 9.08 2.15
CA LYS A 620 25.13 7.95 1.76
C LYS A 620 25.59 7.24 3.02
N ILE A 621 25.74 5.92 2.94
CA ILE A 621 26.27 5.12 4.04
C ILE A 621 27.78 5.37 4.14
N LEU A 622 28.18 6.28 5.02
CA LEU A 622 29.60 6.67 5.21
C LEU A 622 30.19 6.17 6.54
N TYR A 623 29.46 5.28 7.23
CA TYR A 623 29.86 4.72 8.51
C TYR A 623 29.27 3.32 8.71
N HIS A 624 30.07 2.37 9.20
CA HIS A 624 29.65 1.01 9.51
C HIS A 624 29.85 0.70 11.00
N TRP A 625 28.73 0.53 11.72
CA TRP A 625 28.71 0.12 13.12
C TRP A 625 29.01 -1.36 13.26
N ARG A 626 30.04 -1.73 14.01
CA ARG A 626 30.39 -3.12 14.16
C ARG A 626 29.55 -3.80 15.23
N THR A 627 28.84 -4.86 14.85
CA THR A 627 28.14 -5.70 15.82
C THR A 627 29.09 -6.75 16.38
N LEU A 628 29.38 -6.68 17.69
CA LEU A 628 30.16 -7.67 18.42
C LEU A 628 29.26 -8.47 19.36
N GLU A 629 29.39 -9.81 19.37
CA GLU A 629 28.74 -10.64 20.38
C GLU A 629 29.16 -10.20 21.79
N GLY A 630 28.20 -9.75 22.60
CA GLY A 630 28.43 -9.24 23.95
C GLY A 630 28.77 -7.75 24.04
N SER A 631 28.72 -6.97 22.94
CA SER A 631 28.76 -5.51 23.01
C SER A 631 27.49 -4.94 23.65
N THR A 632 27.59 -3.70 24.12
CA THR A 632 26.68 -2.84 24.90
C THR A 632 25.17 -2.88 24.55
N ALA A 633 24.80 -3.49 23.42
CA ALA A 633 23.41 -3.67 22.99
C ALA A 633 22.60 -4.67 23.84
N MET A 634 23.25 -5.59 24.58
CA MET A 634 22.57 -6.72 25.24
C MET A 634 22.55 -6.69 26.78
N ALA A 635 23.22 -5.76 27.46
CA ALA A 635 23.20 -5.68 28.91
C ALA A 635 22.06 -4.79 29.43
N SER A 636 21.06 -5.39 30.08
CA SER A 636 19.89 -4.70 30.66
C SER A 636 20.25 -3.60 31.69
N GLY A 637 21.44 -3.65 32.30
CA GLY A 637 21.94 -2.61 33.20
C GLY A 637 22.57 -1.39 32.52
N GLU A 638 22.97 -1.48 31.25
CA GLU A 638 23.62 -0.39 30.52
C GLU A 638 22.63 0.60 29.89
N LYS A 639 21.35 0.21 29.74
CA LYS A 639 20.31 1.04 29.09
C LYS A 639 19.79 2.21 29.96
N SER A 640 19.91 2.13 31.29
CA SER A 640 19.42 3.18 32.20
C SER A 640 20.31 4.41 32.19
N TYR A 641 21.63 4.23 32.35
CA TYR A 641 22.55 5.37 32.51
C TYR A 641 22.68 6.21 31.23
N THR A 642 22.61 5.58 30.04
CA THR A 642 22.66 6.30 28.75
C THR A 642 21.44 7.20 28.58
N THR A 643 20.26 6.71 28.99
CA THR A 643 19.01 7.47 28.98
C THR A 643 19.08 8.64 29.96
N ASP A 644 19.55 8.40 31.20
CA ASP A 644 19.73 9.46 32.20
C ASP A 644 20.72 10.54 31.73
N ALA A 645 21.81 10.13 31.07
CA ALA A 645 22.80 11.04 30.49
C ALA A 645 22.19 11.93 29.40
N GLY A 646 21.31 11.39 28.54
CA GLY A 646 20.61 12.16 27.52
C GLY A 646 19.56 13.11 28.08
N ILE A 647 18.77 12.68 29.06
CA ILE A 647 17.86 13.56 29.81
C ILE A 647 18.64 14.73 30.41
N LYS A 648 19.81 14.44 31.01
CA LYS A 648 20.69 15.47 31.56
C LYS A 648 21.21 16.42 30.48
N ALA A 649 21.67 15.91 29.35
CA ALA A 649 22.18 16.73 28.24
C ALA A 649 21.11 17.69 27.70
N LEU A 650 19.89 17.20 27.46
CA LEU A 650 18.75 18.00 27.00
C LEU A 650 18.32 19.01 28.06
N SER A 651 18.23 18.60 29.33
CA SER A 651 17.84 19.49 30.44
C SER A 651 18.83 20.64 30.58
N ASP A 652 20.13 20.36 30.61
CA ASP A 652 21.19 21.37 30.68
C ASP A 652 21.16 22.32 29.45
N PHE A 653 20.79 21.80 28.27
CA PHE A 653 20.66 22.59 27.04
C PHE A 653 19.47 23.54 27.10
N PHE A 654 18.27 23.04 27.44
CA PHE A 654 17.06 23.86 27.49
C PHE A 654 17.02 24.82 28.68
N GLU A 655 17.65 24.50 29.80
CA GLU A 655 17.81 25.45 30.92
C GLU A 655 18.55 26.73 30.48
N LYS A 656 19.50 26.60 29.56
CA LYS A 656 20.30 27.72 29.05
C LYS A 656 19.73 28.40 27.81
N ASN A 657 19.08 27.64 26.92
CA ASN A 657 18.73 28.10 25.58
C ASN A 657 17.22 28.10 25.31
N GLY A 658 16.41 27.44 26.15
CA GLY A 658 14.97 27.32 25.98
C GLY A 658 14.18 28.25 26.92
N PRO A 659 12.85 28.34 26.73
CA PRO A 659 11.97 28.99 27.68
C PRO A 659 11.98 28.30 29.06
N ALA A 660 11.74 29.08 30.11
CA ALA A 660 11.62 28.55 31.46
C ALA A 660 10.44 27.56 31.56
N GLY A 661 10.65 26.44 32.27
CA GLY A 661 9.60 25.46 32.55
C GLY A 661 9.54 24.26 31.60
N ILE A 662 10.46 24.14 30.63
CA ILE A 662 10.63 22.90 29.85
C ILE A 662 10.98 21.74 30.80
N LYS A 663 10.35 20.59 30.57
CA LYS A 663 10.69 19.33 31.25
C LYS A 663 11.04 18.26 30.22
N ILE A 664 12.05 17.46 30.55
CA ILE A 664 12.48 16.34 29.72
C ILE A 664 12.09 15.05 30.43
N GLU A 665 11.38 14.20 29.72
CA GLU A 665 10.98 12.88 30.19
C GLU A 665 11.55 11.80 29.28
N GLN A 666 11.73 10.61 29.84
CA GLN A 666 12.07 9.43 29.07
C GLN A 666 10.92 9.08 28.11
N GLY A 667 11.26 8.76 26.86
CA GLY A 667 10.31 8.28 25.86
C GLY A 667 9.93 6.80 26.05
N LEU A 668 9.13 6.26 25.12
CA LEU A 668 8.61 4.89 25.24
C LEU A 668 9.67 3.80 25.06
N VAL A 669 10.78 4.10 24.40
CA VAL A 669 11.92 3.19 24.22
C VAL A 669 13.22 3.82 24.73
N PRO A 670 14.23 3.03 25.13
CA PRO A 670 15.50 3.57 25.64
C PRO A 670 16.14 4.58 24.69
N ASN A 671 16.79 5.61 25.26
CA ASN A 671 17.45 6.70 24.52
C ASN A 671 16.51 7.52 23.60
N THR A 672 15.20 7.49 23.86
CA THR A 672 14.23 8.45 23.31
C THR A 672 13.70 9.36 24.41
N TYR A 673 13.24 10.55 24.04
CA TYR A 673 12.85 11.59 24.98
C TYR A 673 11.57 12.30 24.55
N ARG A 674 10.77 12.73 25.52
CA ARG A 674 9.65 13.66 25.33
C ARG A 674 10.02 15.01 25.93
N VAL A 675 9.94 16.06 25.12
CA VAL A 675 10.15 17.44 25.55
C VAL A 675 8.80 18.09 25.82
N HIS A 676 8.51 18.38 27.08
CA HIS A 676 7.29 19.09 27.49
C HIS A 676 7.51 20.59 27.42
N TRP A 677 6.82 21.24 26.49
CA TRP A 677 6.91 22.69 26.29
C TRP A 677 5.92 23.43 27.22
N PRO A 678 6.32 24.56 27.82
CA PRO A 678 5.46 25.29 28.74
C PRO A 678 4.33 26.02 27.99
N ILE A 679 3.15 26.04 28.61
CA ILE A 679 2.01 26.86 28.17
C ILE A 679 1.87 28.04 29.15
N PRO A 680 1.68 29.28 28.66
CA PRO A 680 1.50 30.42 29.54
C PRO A 680 0.20 30.32 30.34
N ASN A 681 0.16 31.00 31.48
CA ASN A 681 -1.05 31.17 32.29
C ASN A 681 -1.42 32.66 32.33
N PRO A 682 -2.58 33.10 31.82
CA PRO A 682 -3.66 32.27 31.28
C PRO A 682 -3.32 31.61 29.93
N ALA A 683 -3.88 30.41 29.71
CA ALA A 683 -3.70 29.67 28.48
C ALA A 683 -4.40 30.39 27.30
N PRO A 684 -3.80 30.45 26.10
CA PRO A 684 -4.37 31.15 24.95
C PRO A 684 -5.65 30.48 24.44
N LEU A 685 -6.57 31.28 23.90
CA LEU A 685 -7.80 30.77 23.30
C LEU A 685 -7.49 30.06 21.98
N VAL A 686 -8.03 28.85 21.82
CA VAL A 686 -8.02 28.10 20.55
C VAL A 686 -9.42 28.11 19.94
N SER A 687 -9.54 28.49 18.67
CA SER A 687 -10.79 28.35 17.91
C SER A 687 -10.73 27.10 17.03
N LEU A 688 -11.51 26.08 17.38
CA LEU A 688 -11.61 24.82 16.63
C LEU A 688 -12.68 24.95 15.55
N LEU A 689 -12.28 24.94 14.29
CA LEU A 689 -13.13 25.09 13.11
C LEU A 689 -13.55 23.71 12.60
N ILE A 690 -14.86 23.44 12.56
CA ILE A 690 -15.42 22.15 12.15
C ILE A 690 -16.41 22.33 11.00
N PRO A 691 -15.97 22.19 9.74
CA PRO A 691 -16.86 22.23 8.58
C PRO A 691 -17.71 20.97 8.48
N THR A 692 -19.00 21.13 8.21
CA THR A 692 -19.96 20.02 8.15
C THR A 692 -21.13 20.34 7.22
N ARG A 693 -21.80 19.30 6.74
CA ARG A 693 -23.13 19.38 6.11
C ARG A 693 -23.92 18.12 6.45
N ASP A 694 -25.09 18.30 7.05
CA ASP A 694 -26.01 17.23 7.45
C ASP A 694 -25.32 16.15 8.32
N ARG A 695 -25.95 14.98 8.48
CA ARG A 695 -25.40 13.80 9.16
C ARG A 695 -24.94 14.08 10.59
N LYS A 696 -25.86 14.63 11.39
CA LYS A 696 -25.69 14.84 12.84
C LYS A 696 -24.90 13.73 13.54
N THR A 697 -25.19 12.46 13.25
CA THR A 697 -24.57 11.30 13.92
C THR A 697 -23.04 11.28 13.86
N ILE A 698 -22.42 11.89 12.86
CA ILE A 698 -20.96 11.97 12.71
C ILE A 698 -20.44 13.20 13.47
N THR A 699 -20.98 14.39 13.13
CA THR A 699 -20.52 15.67 13.69
C THR A 699 -20.76 15.75 15.19
N GLU A 700 -21.84 15.16 15.70
CA GLU A 700 -22.11 15.10 17.13
C GLU A 700 -21.05 14.29 17.88
N ILE A 701 -20.58 13.16 17.32
CA ILE A 701 -19.50 12.37 17.95
C ILE A 701 -18.24 13.23 18.10
N ALA A 702 -17.84 13.95 17.05
CA ALA A 702 -16.68 14.83 17.09
C ALA A 702 -16.84 15.93 18.14
N VAL A 703 -17.91 16.72 18.07
CA VAL A 703 -18.16 17.85 18.99
C VAL A 703 -18.26 17.37 20.43
N ARG A 704 -19.03 16.30 20.70
CA ARG A 704 -19.16 15.75 22.06
C ARG A 704 -17.84 15.21 22.59
N SER A 705 -17.09 14.45 21.78
CA SER A 705 -15.80 13.93 22.22
C SER A 705 -14.82 15.05 22.59
N ILE A 706 -14.84 16.18 21.87
CA ILE A 706 -14.04 17.36 22.21
C ILE A 706 -14.52 17.97 23.53
N LEU A 707 -15.82 18.24 23.67
CA LEU A 707 -16.39 18.87 24.87
C LEU A 707 -16.18 18.02 26.14
N ASP A 708 -16.36 16.71 26.03
CA ASP A 708 -16.40 15.78 27.16
C ASP A 708 -15.01 15.29 27.57
N LYS A 709 -14.08 15.12 26.61
CA LYS A 709 -12.75 14.53 26.88
C LYS A 709 -11.61 15.55 26.93
N THR A 710 -11.72 16.72 26.30
CA THR A 710 -10.59 17.66 26.20
C THR A 710 -10.31 18.37 27.53
N THR A 711 -9.08 18.26 28.01
CA THR A 711 -8.63 18.87 29.28
C THR A 711 -8.08 20.29 29.15
N TYR A 712 -7.73 20.72 27.93
CA TYR A 712 -7.26 22.09 27.69
C TYR A 712 -8.38 23.10 28.03
N PRO A 713 -8.10 24.14 28.84
CA PRO A 713 -9.18 24.89 29.48
C PRO A 713 -9.81 26.00 28.63
N ASN A 714 -9.13 26.49 27.59
CA ASN A 714 -9.53 27.73 26.90
C ASN A 714 -9.71 27.53 25.39
N TYR A 715 -10.86 27.00 24.99
CA TYR A 715 -11.19 26.80 23.57
C TYR A 715 -12.64 27.16 23.27
N GLU A 716 -12.91 27.49 22.00
CA GLU A 716 -14.25 27.58 21.41
C GLU A 716 -14.34 26.62 20.22
N ILE A 717 -15.54 26.11 19.95
CA ILE A 717 -15.86 25.29 18.77
C ILE A 717 -16.73 26.12 17.84
N ILE A 718 -16.28 26.28 16.60
CA ILE A 718 -17.02 26.97 15.54
C ILE A 718 -17.40 25.93 14.49
N ILE A 719 -18.64 25.48 14.55
CA ILE A 719 -19.23 24.60 13.54
C ILE A 719 -19.55 25.44 12.30
N LEU A 720 -19.01 25.07 11.16
CA LEU A 720 -19.20 25.76 9.89
C LEU A 720 -20.20 24.97 9.04
N ASP A 721 -21.46 25.37 9.12
CA ASP A 721 -22.58 24.70 8.45
C ASP A 721 -22.60 25.04 6.95
N ASN A 722 -22.25 24.09 6.08
CA ASN A 722 -22.29 24.25 4.64
C ASN A 722 -23.69 24.00 4.05
N GLY A 723 -24.69 24.66 4.61
CA GLY A 723 -26.07 24.60 4.13
C GLY A 723 -26.74 23.26 4.42
N SER A 724 -26.67 22.79 5.67
CA SER A 724 -27.44 21.62 6.12
C SER A 724 -28.94 21.86 5.94
N GLU A 725 -29.64 20.79 5.59
CA GLU A 725 -31.08 20.76 5.28
C GLU A 725 -31.83 19.75 6.15
N GLU A 726 -31.14 18.74 6.72
CA GLU A 726 -31.74 17.75 7.59
C GLU A 726 -32.28 18.40 8.88
N PRO A 727 -33.59 18.28 9.17
CA PRO A 727 -34.20 18.88 10.36
C PRO A 727 -33.50 18.46 11.66
N GLU A 728 -33.12 17.19 11.77
CA GLU A 728 -32.43 16.69 12.97
C GLU A 728 -31.07 17.36 13.20
N THR A 729 -30.33 17.65 12.13
CA THR A 729 -29.05 18.36 12.20
C THR A 729 -29.25 19.82 12.62
N LEU A 730 -30.25 20.50 12.05
CA LEU A 730 -30.56 21.89 12.38
C LEU A 730 -31.08 22.06 13.82
N ASP A 731 -31.96 21.16 14.25
CA ASP A 731 -32.48 21.12 15.62
C ASP A 731 -31.33 20.89 16.62
N TRP A 732 -30.40 19.98 16.30
CA TRP A 732 -29.22 19.74 17.11
C TRP A 732 -28.29 20.95 17.19
N PHE A 733 -28.01 21.63 16.06
CA PHE A 733 -27.23 22.88 16.05
C PHE A 733 -27.83 23.96 16.96
N ALA A 734 -29.16 24.08 16.99
CA ALA A 734 -29.83 25.02 17.89
C ALA A 734 -29.69 24.59 19.36
N ALA A 735 -29.83 23.29 19.65
CA ALA A 735 -29.73 22.74 21.00
C ALA A 735 -28.31 22.84 21.58
N ILE A 736 -27.29 22.44 20.84
CA ILE A 736 -25.90 22.36 21.34
C ILE A 736 -25.34 23.74 21.72
N GLN A 737 -25.69 24.79 20.98
CA GLN A 737 -25.29 26.17 21.29
C GLN A 737 -25.95 26.71 22.56
N GLN A 738 -27.12 26.19 22.95
CA GLN A 738 -27.77 26.54 24.22
C GLN A 738 -27.20 25.73 25.39
N GLU A 739 -26.74 24.51 25.09
CA GLU A 739 -26.18 23.60 26.08
C GLU A 739 -24.77 23.99 26.52
N ASP A 740 -23.90 24.41 25.58
CA ASP A 740 -22.52 24.78 25.87
C ASP A 740 -22.14 26.11 25.20
N GLU A 741 -21.77 27.11 26.00
CA GLU A 741 -21.43 28.45 25.54
C GLU A 741 -20.16 28.52 24.67
N ARG A 742 -19.35 27.45 24.68
CA ARG A 742 -18.15 27.34 23.85
C ARG A 742 -18.49 27.00 22.41
N VAL A 743 -19.70 26.55 22.11
CA VAL A 743 -20.11 26.12 20.76
C VAL A 743 -20.83 27.25 20.03
N LYS A 744 -20.42 27.53 18.80
CA LYS A 744 -21.08 28.46 17.89
C LYS A 744 -21.24 27.83 16.51
N VAL A 745 -22.39 28.04 15.89
CA VAL A 745 -22.66 27.60 14.52
C VAL A 745 -22.68 28.81 13.59
N LEU A 746 -21.90 28.76 12.51
CA LEU A 746 -21.88 29.76 11.44
C LEU A 746 -22.33 29.12 10.14
N ARG A 747 -23.32 29.73 9.49
CA ARG A 747 -23.82 29.25 8.20
C ARG A 747 -22.93 29.78 7.06
N TYR A 748 -22.57 28.88 6.15
CA TYR A 748 -21.78 29.13 4.94
C TYR A 748 -22.54 28.57 3.72
N ASP A 749 -23.38 29.41 3.12
CA ASP A 749 -24.31 29.04 2.05
C ASP A 749 -23.68 29.20 0.66
N HIS A 750 -22.66 28.39 0.39
CA HIS A 750 -21.92 28.36 -0.88
C HIS A 750 -21.63 26.91 -1.30
N PRO A 751 -21.26 26.66 -2.57
CA PRO A 751 -20.77 25.33 -2.99
C PRO A 751 -19.62 24.86 -2.11
N PHE A 752 -19.61 23.55 -1.81
CA PHE A 752 -18.59 22.98 -0.92
C PHE A 752 -17.18 23.24 -1.46
N ASN A 753 -16.37 23.85 -0.61
CA ASN A 753 -14.95 24.13 -0.81
C ASN A 753 -14.32 24.13 0.58
N TYR A 754 -13.53 23.10 0.88
CA TYR A 754 -12.93 22.90 2.20
C TYR A 754 -12.02 24.05 2.59
N SER A 755 -11.23 24.55 1.64
CA SER A 755 -10.35 25.69 1.84
C SER A 755 -11.15 26.97 2.15
N ALA A 756 -12.17 27.27 1.35
CA ALA A 756 -12.96 28.50 1.51
C ALA A 756 -13.74 28.53 2.84
N ILE A 757 -14.38 27.41 3.22
CA ILE A 757 -15.17 27.37 4.45
C ILE A 757 -14.28 27.51 5.69
N ASN A 758 -13.09 26.91 5.68
CA ASN A 758 -12.12 27.07 6.76
C ASN A 758 -11.54 28.51 6.81
N ASN A 759 -11.24 29.12 5.67
CA ASN A 759 -10.85 30.54 5.59
C ASN A 759 -11.94 31.44 6.20
N PHE A 760 -13.21 31.19 5.87
CA PHE A 760 -14.37 31.88 6.45
C PHE A 760 -14.44 31.68 7.97
N GLY A 761 -14.21 30.47 8.47
CA GLY A 761 -14.15 30.18 9.90
C GLY A 761 -13.02 30.94 10.61
N ALA A 762 -11.82 30.96 10.03
CA ALA A 762 -10.65 31.64 10.58
C ALA A 762 -10.86 33.16 10.73
N GLN A 763 -11.61 33.77 9.81
CA GLN A 763 -11.99 35.19 9.92
C GLN A 763 -12.88 35.47 11.15
N HIS A 764 -13.73 34.52 11.54
CA HIS A 764 -14.65 34.65 12.66
C HIS A 764 -14.09 34.14 14.00
N ALA A 765 -12.97 33.40 13.96
CA ALA A 765 -12.27 32.88 15.12
C ALA A 765 -11.75 33.99 16.03
N LYS A 766 -11.96 33.85 17.35
CA LYS A 766 -11.45 34.80 18.36
C LYS A 766 -10.11 34.35 18.95
N GLY A 767 -9.76 33.09 18.79
CA GLY A 767 -8.53 32.50 19.30
C GLY A 767 -7.28 33.07 18.63
N SER A 768 -6.21 33.18 19.40
CA SER A 768 -4.87 33.42 18.84
C SER A 768 -4.29 32.18 18.15
N LEU A 769 -4.92 31.02 18.40
CA LEU A 769 -4.65 29.75 17.75
C LEU A 769 -5.91 29.29 17.00
N ILE A 770 -5.70 28.74 15.81
CA ILE A 770 -6.73 28.14 14.95
C ILE A 770 -6.50 26.63 14.95
N GLY A 771 -7.58 25.87 15.11
CA GLY A 771 -7.60 24.44 14.85
C GLY A 771 -8.44 24.13 13.62
N LEU A 772 -7.86 23.50 12.60
CA LEU A 772 -8.59 22.89 11.49
C LEU A 772 -8.94 21.46 11.91
N ILE A 773 -10.22 21.16 12.06
CA ILE A 773 -10.70 19.91 12.63
C ILE A 773 -11.80 19.34 11.72
N ASN A 774 -11.65 18.10 11.25
CA ASN A 774 -12.73 17.46 10.51
C ASN A 774 -13.91 17.08 11.42
N ASN A 775 -15.10 16.95 10.84
CA ASN A 775 -16.31 16.64 11.60
C ASN A 775 -16.43 15.17 12.02
N ASP A 776 -15.51 14.30 11.60
CA ASP A 776 -15.49 12.86 11.84
C ASP A 776 -14.26 12.41 12.65
N VAL A 777 -13.67 13.33 13.43
CA VAL A 777 -12.66 12.98 14.42
C VAL A 777 -13.27 12.53 15.74
N GLU A 778 -12.55 11.74 16.52
CA GLU A 778 -12.93 11.41 17.90
C GLU A 778 -11.72 11.45 18.81
N VAL A 779 -11.79 12.23 19.89
CA VAL A 779 -10.69 12.35 20.86
C VAL A 779 -10.41 11.03 21.56
N ILE A 780 -9.13 10.60 21.57
CA ILE A 780 -8.64 9.46 22.37
C ILE A 780 -7.90 9.98 23.60
N SER A 781 -6.88 10.82 23.41
CA SER A 781 -6.05 11.35 24.49
C SER A 781 -6.63 12.65 25.05
N PRO A 782 -7.04 12.73 26.34
CA PRO A 782 -7.65 13.93 26.92
C PRO A 782 -6.78 15.20 26.86
N ASP A 783 -5.45 15.05 26.80
CA ASP A 783 -4.45 16.11 26.76
C ASP A 783 -4.03 16.50 25.33
N TRP A 784 -4.66 15.95 24.28
CA TRP A 784 -4.31 16.18 22.87
C TRP A 784 -4.13 17.67 22.52
N LEU A 785 -5.10 18.51 22.93
CA LEU A 785 -5.06 19.93 22.59
C LEU A 785 -3.97 20.66 23.38
N THR A 786 -3.74 20.28 24.64
CA THR A 786 -2.64 20.82 25.46
C THR A 786 -1.30 20.53 24.80
N GLU A 787 -1.07 19.29 24.39
CA GLU A 787 0.14 18.86 23.68
C GLU A 787 0.35 19.68 22.40
N MET A 788 -0.67 19.75 21.53
CA MET A 788 -0.57 20.46 20.25
C MET A 788 -0.37 21.97 20.44
N VAL A 789 -1.06 22.59 21.40
CA VAL A 789 -0.90 24.01 21.74
C VAL A 789 0.51 24.30 22.24
N SER A 790 1.08 23.44 23.08
CA SER A 790 2.44 23.63 23.62
C SER A 790 3.48 23.76 22.51
N HIS A 791 3.32 22.99 21.42
CA HIS A 791 4.16 23.10 20.24
C HIS A 791 3.80 24.30 19.35
N ALA A 792 2.51 24.57 19.12
CA ALA A 792 2.05 25.65 18.28
C ALA A 792 2.41 27.05 18.83
N LEU A 793 2.76 27.17 20.11
CA LEU A 793 3.23 28.42 20.70
C LEU A 793 4.70 28.72 20.43
N ARG A 794 5.48 27.75 19.95
CA ARG A 794 6.89 27.96 19.63
C ARG A 794 7.03 28.79 18.35
N GLU A 795 7.81 29.85 18.41
CA GLU A 795 7.95 30.82 17.31
C GLU A 795 8.45 30.20 16.01
N ASP A 796 9.25 29.13 16.09
CA ASP A 796 9.82 28.40 14.97
C ASP A 796 8.89 27.33 14.36
N ILE A 797 7.75 27.03 15.00
CA ILE A 797 6.76 26.05 14.53
C ILE A 797 5.56 26.75 13.88
N GLY A 798 5.09 26.23 12.75
CA GLY A 798 3.92 26.73 12.02
C GLY A 798 2.69 25.86 12.25
N CYS A 799 2.61 24.73 11.54
CA CYS A 799 1.53 23.75 11.70
C CYS A 799 1.92 22.63 12.67
N VAL A 800 0.98 22.21 13.52
CA VAL A 800 1.11 21.04 14.41
C VAL A 800 0.03 20.02 14.08
N GLY A 801 0.42 18.79 13.74
CA GLY A 801 -0.46 17.68 13.42
C GLY A 801 -0.54 16.61 14.52
N ALA A 802 -1.71 15.98 14.67
CA ALA A 802 -1.97 14.89 15.60
C ALA A 802 -1.65 13.51 15.00
N LYS A 803 -1.56 12.48 15.84
CA LYS A 803 -1.56 11.07 15.42
C LYS A 803 -2.99 10.60 15.23
N LEU A 804 -3.33 10.19 14.01
CA LEU A 804 -4.70 9.77 13.67
C LEU A 804 -4.77 8.29 13.36
N TYR A 805 -5.80 7.64 13.88
CA TYR A 805 -6.11 6.23 13.66
C TYR A 805 -7.39 6.05 12.87
N TYR A 806 -7.43 4.99 12.09
CA TYR A 806 -8.67 4.40 11.61
C TYR A 806 -9.45 3.74 12.75
N SER A 807 -10.74 3.48 12.54
CA SER A 807 -11.62 2.84 13.52
C SER A 807 -11.22 1.40 13.89
N ASN A 808 -10.30 0.79 13.15
CA ASN A 808 -9.73 -0.54 13.40
C ASN A 808 -8.36 -0.49 14.11
N ASP A 809 -7.99 0.65 14.71
CA ASP A 809 -6.70 0.89 15.38
C ASP A 809 -5.45 0.80 14.48
N THR A 810 -5.61 0.83 13.15
CA THR A 810 -4.47 1.04 12.25
C THR A 810 -4.18 2.52 12.07
N LEU A 811 -2.91 2.85 11.88
CA LEU A 811 -2.45 4.22 11.70
C LEU A 811 -2.94 4.79 10.38
N GLN A 812 -3.51 5.99 10.41
CA GLN A 812 -3.89 6.75 9.23
C GLN A 812 -2.90 7.90 8.97
N HIS A 813 -2.53 8.65 10.01
CA HIS A 813 -1.66 9.81 9.87
C HIS A 813 -0.55 9.85 10.93
N ALA A 814 0.69 9.93 10.46
CA ALA A 814 1.86 10.24 11.28
C ALA A 814 2.82 11.24 10.60
N GLY A 815 2.27 12.34 10.07
CA GLY A 815 2.96 13.23 9.14
C GLY A 815 2.69 12.89 7.67
N VAL A 816 3.08 13.80 6.77
CA VAL A 816 2.96 13.65 5.32
C VAL A 816 4.35 13.75 4.69
N ILE A 817 4.65 12.82 3.78
CA ILE A 817 5.85 12.79 2.94
C ILE A 817 5.49 13.24 1.54
N LEU A 818 6.27 14.16 0.97
CA LEU A 818 6.11 14.63 -0.41
C LEU A 818 6.63 13.60 -1.42
N GLY A 819 6.13 13.67 -2.65
CA GLY A 819 6.52 12.80 -3.77
C GLY A 819 5.80 11.46 -3.79
N ILE A 820 5.35 10.95 -2.64
CA ILE A 820 4.63 9.68 -2.59
C ILE A 820 3.31 9.77 -3.38
N GLY A 821 3.13 8.84 -4.32
CA GLY A 821 1.97 8.85 -5.22
C GLY A 821 1.93 10.05 -6.19
N GLY A 822 3.08 10.68 -6.45
CA GLY A 822 3.24 11.79 -7.39
C GLY A 822 2.97 13.19 -6.83
N VAL A 823 2.46 13.29 -5.59
CA VAL A 823 2.28 14.57 -4.87
C VAL A 823 2.72 14.45 -3.43
N ALA A 824 1.95 13.74 -2.59
CA ALA A 824 2.24 13.54 -1.18
C ALA A 824 1.30 12.48 -0.57
N ASN A 825 1.76 11.77 0.46
CA ASN A 825 0.94 10.80 1.18
C ASN A 825 1.35 10.67 2.67
N HIS A 826 0.50 10.03 3.48
CA HIS A 826 0.69 9.92 4.92
C HIS A 826 1.77 8.90 5.28
N SER A 827 2.67 9.28 6.18
CA SER A 827 3.73 8.42 6.70
C SER A 827 3.17 7.20 7.46
N HIS A 828 3.75 6.01 7.21
CA HIS A 828 3.48 4.74 7.91
C HIS A 828 2.02 4.25 7.85
N LYS A 829 1.24 4.68 6.86
CA LYS A 829 -0.18 4.32 6.70
C LYS A 829 -0.38 2.80 6.88
N ASN A 830 -1.43 2.43 7.61
CA ASN A 830 -1.80 1.05 7.97
C ASN A 830 -0.90 0.33 8.99
N SER A 831 0.10 1.00 9.56
CA SER A 831 0.89 0.43 10.67
C SER A 831 0.02 0.14 11.88
N LYS A 832 0.41 -0.85 12.68
CA LYS A 832 -0.24 -1.14 13.97
C LYS A 832 -0.05 0.01 14.95
N ARG A 833 -1.02 0.20 15.85
CA ARG A 833 -1.03 1.26 16.85
C ARG A 833 0.24 1.35 17.72
N ASP A 834 0.76 0.19 18.12
CA ASP A 834 1.93 0.01 18.99
C ASP A 834 3.26 -0.08 18.23
N SER A 835 3.23 0.01 16.89
CA SER A 835 4.44 -0.02 16.09
C SER A 835 5.34 1.17 16.43
N PRO A 836 6.62 0.95 16.76
CA PRO A 836 7.58 2.04 16.89
C PRO A 836 7.88 2.71 15.54
N GLY A 837 7.59 2.04 14.43
CA GLY A 837 7.88 2.52 13.08
C GLY A 837 9.37 2.55 12.74
N TYR A 838 9.70 3.15 11.60
CA TYR A 838 11.07 3.31 11.12
C TYR A 838 11.92 4.06 12.15
N PHE A 839 12.92 3.40 12.73
CA PHE A 839 13.80 3.98 13.76
C PHE A 839 13.04 4.77 14.85
N ALA A 840 11.99 4.15 15.41
CA ALA A 840 11.15 4.71 16.47
C ALA A 840 10.37 6.00 16.11
N ARG A 841 10.34 6.40 14.84
CA ARG A 841 9.69 7.66 14.40
C ARG A 841 8.18 7.71 14.69
N LEU A 842 7.47 6.62 14.95
CA LEU A 842 6.03 6.68 15.28
C LEU A 842 5.70 6.99 16.73
N ILE A 843 6.72 7.09 17.58
CA ILE A 843 6.59 7.27 19.03
C ILE A 843 7.39 8.47 19.56
N VAL A 844 7.95 9.29 18.67
CA VAL A 844 8.68 10.53 18.99
C VAL A 844 8.18 11.72 18.16
N ALA A 845 8.21 12.91 18.76
CA ALA A 845 7.89 14.16 18.06
C ALA A 845 8.95 14.50 17.02
N GLN A 846 8.54 15.02 15.87
CA GLN A 846 9.46 15.36 14.78
C GLN A 846 8.88 16.35 13.78
N ASN A 847 9.75 16.91 12.95
CA ASN A 847 9.32 17.73 11.83
C ASN A 847 9.01 16.89 10.58
N PHE A 848 8.03 17.35 9.82
CA PHE A 848 7.63 16.82 8.51
C PHE A 848 7.37 17.96 7.53
N SER A 849 7.30 17.62 6.24
CA SER A 849 7.00 18.60 5.20
C SER A 849 5.58 19.14 5.31
N ALA A 850 4.63 18.25 5.63
CA ALA A 850 3.25 18.60 5.88
C ALA A 850 2.60 17.71 6.95
N VAL A 851 1.48 18.18 7.47
CA VAL A 851 0.56 17.45 8.35
C VAL A 851 -0.86 17.66 7.85
N THR A 852 -1.79 16.77 8.18
CA THR A 852 -3.15 16.85 7.64
C THR A 852 -4.03 17.84 8.38
N ALA A 853 -4.93 18.52 7.65
CA ALA A 853 -5.95 19.39 8.22
C ALA A 853 -7.13 18.63 8.86
N ALA A 854 -7.12 17.29 8.89
CA ALA A 854 -8.10 16.54 9.68
C ALA A 854 -7.99 16.87 11.18
N CYS A 855 -6.78 17.15 11.68
CA CYS A 855 -6.55 17.76 12.98
C CYS A 855 -5.21 18.52 12.99
N LEU A 856 -5.27 19.83 12.79
CA LEU A 856 -4.10 20.72 12.67
C LEU A 856 -4.28 21.97 13.55
N ILE A 857 -3.30 22.30 14.39
CA ILE A 857 -3.27 23.55 15.16
C ILE A 857 -2.18 24.49 14.63
N ILE A 858 -2.49 25.79 14.54
CA ILE A 858 -1.58 26.84 14.05
C ILE A 858 -1.88 28.19 14.71
N ARG A 859 -0.87 29.07 14.82
CA ARG A 859 -1.08 30.48 15.20
C ARG A 859 -1.88 31.21 14.14
N LYS A 860 -2.92 31.94 14.56
CA LYS A 860 -3.74 32.77 13.66
C LYS A 860 -2.89 33.76 12.87
N SER A 861 -1.88 34.36 13.50
CA SER A 861 -0.96 35.27 12.83
C SER A 861 -0.18 34.61 11.68
N VAL A 862 0.17 33.33 11.79
CA VAL A 862 0.87 32.57 10.74
C VAL A 862 -0.11 32.17 9.65
N TYR A 863 -1.33 31.73 10.02
CA TYR A 863 -2.41 31.45 9.07
C TYR A 863 -2.68 32.67 8.17
N ASP A 864 -2.81 33.85 8.77
CA ASP A 864 -3.04 35.11 8.07
C ASP A 864 -1.81 35.54 7.24
N GLN A 865 -0.59 35.35 7.76
CA GLN A 865 0.67 35.67 7.07
C GLN A 865 0.80 34.96 5.72
N VAL A 866 0.39 33.69 5.64
CA VAL A 866 0.50 32.88 4.41
C VAL A 866 -0.78 32.90 3.55
N GLY A 867 -1.76 33.74 3.92
CA GLY A 867 -3.01 33.91 3.18
C GLY A 867 -3.99 32.74 3.29
N GLY A 868 -3.96 31.97 4.39
CA GLY A 868 -4.89 30.85 4.62
C GLY A 868 -4.75 29.69 3.62
N LEU A 869 -5.81 28.91 3.45
CA LEU A 869 -5.88 27.79 2.49
C LEU A 869 -6.15 28.31 1.07
N ASP A 870 -5.61 27.65 0.04
CA ASP A 870 -5.84 28.04 -1.37
C ASP A 870 -7.24 27.61 -1.84
N GLU A 871 -8.22 28.50 -1.69
CA GLU A 871 -9.61 28.26 -2.09
C GLU A 871 -9.88 28.32 -3.59
N VAL A 872 -8.92 28.80 -4.39
CA VAL A 872 -9.08 28.93 -5.85
C VAL A 872 -8.70 27.63 -6.52
N ASN A 873 -7.52 27.09 -6.19
CA ASN A 873 -6.92 25.97 -6.90
C ASN A 873 -7.09 24.63 -6.17
N LEU A 874 -7.23 24.63 -4.85
CA LEU A 874 -7.25 23.42 -4.02
C LEU A 874 -8.50 23.38 -3.14
N LYS A 875 -9.62 22.94 -3.71
CA LYS A 875 -10.93 22.97 -3.04
C LYS A 875 -11.14 21.80 -2.10
N VAL A 876 -10.55 20.64 -2.39
CA VAL A 876 -10.79 19.39 -1.65
C VAL A 876 -9.52 18.63 -1.34
N ALA A 877 -8.69 18.29 -2.33
CA ALA A 877 -7.45 17.55 -2.10
C ALA A 877 -6.24 18.46 -1.96
N PHE A 878 -5.20 17.99 -1.24
CA PHE A 878 -3.88 18.61 -1.08
C PHE A 878 -3.85 20.05 -0.53
N ASN A 879 -4.98 20.60 -0.09
CA ASN A 879 -5.07 21.95 0.46
C ASN A 879 -4.21 22.11 1.72
N ASP A 880 -4.15 21.07 2.54
CA ASP A 880 -3.33 20.99 3.76
C ASP A 880 -1.85 20.85 3.45
N VAL A 881 -1.50 20.09 2.42
CA VAL A 881 -0.13 19.96 1.90
C VAL A 881 0.37 21.31 1.37
N ASP A 882 -0.36 21.96 0.47
CA ASP A 882 -0.01 23.30 -0.03
C ASP A 882 0.14 24.31 1.12
N PHE A 883 -0.80 24.31 2.06
CA PHE A 883 -0.76 25.20 3.20
C PHE A 883 0.48 25.00 4.06
N CYS A 884 0.81 23.75 4.38
CA CYS A 884 2.03 23.41 5.10
C CYS A 884 3.30 23.83 4.34
N LEU A 885 3.32 23.73 3.01
CA LEU A 885 4.45 24.18 2.20
C LEU A 885 4.59 25.70 2.18
N LYS A 886 3.48 26.46 2.08
CA LYS A 886 3.50 27.93 2.22
C LYS A 886 4.01 28.37 3.60
N VAL A 887 3.60 27.66 4.65
CA VAL A 887 4.08 27.89 6.03
C VAL A 887 5.58 27.65 6.14
N ARG A 888 6.11 26.64 5.44
CA ARG A 888 7.56 26.40 5.37
C ARG A 888 8.32 27.46 4.58
N GLU A 889 7.81 27.88 3.43
CA GLU A 889 8.41 29.00 2.67
C GLU A 889 8.46 30.30 3.48
N ALA A 890 7.51 30.50 4.40
CA ALA A 890 7.50 31.62 5.33
C ALA A 890 8.53 31.50 6.48
N GLY A 891 9.31 30.41 6.54
CA GLY A 891 10.40 30.21 7.50
C GLY A 891 10.04 29.40 8.74
N TYR A 892 8.85 28.80 8.80
CA TYR A 892 8.43 27.96 9.93
C TYR A 892 8.64 26.46 9.64
N ARG A 893 8.72 25.65 10.69
CA ARG A 893 8.70 24.18 10.56
C ARG A 893 7.32 23.63 10.89
N ASN A 894 6.90 22.60 10.16
CA ASN A 894 5.72 21.82 10.55
C ASN A 894 6.16 20.70 11.49
N LEU A 895 5.32 20.39 12.47
CA LEU A 895 5.60 19.42 13.51
C LEU A 895 4.46 18.42 13.60
N TRP A 896 4.82 17.15 13.79
CA TRP A 896 3.88 16.10 14.15
C TRP A 896 4.23 15.57 15.53
N THR A 897 3.23 15.38 16.38
CA THR A 897 3.39 14.81 17.72
C THR A 897 2.63 13.49 17.86
N PRO A 898 3.28 12.41 18.34
CA PRO A 898 2.62 11.14 18.61
C PRO A 898 1.76 11.18 19.87
N TYR A 899 1.86 12.24 20.69
CA TYR A 899 1.23 12.34 22.00
C TYR A 899 -0.15 13.01 21.97
N ALA A 900 -0.64 13.38 20.79
CA ALA A 900 -2.03 13.79 20.56
C ALA A 900 -2.71 12.73 19.68
N GLU A 901 -3.49 11.83 20.28
CA GLU A 901 -4.16 10.74 19.57
C GLU A 901 -5.65 11.00 19.39
N LEU A 902 -6.14 10.79 18.16
CA LEU A 902 -7.55 10.84 17.81
C LEU A 902 -7.88 9.72 16.80
N TYR A 903 -9.12 9.26 16.77
CA TYR A 903 -9.64 8.55 15.60
C TYR A 903 -10.05 9.57 14.54
N HIS A 904 -9.93 9.19 13.27
CA HIS A 904 -10.53 9.90 12.14
C HIS A 904 -11.22 8.85 11.28
N HIS A 905 -12.56 8.87 11.31
CA HIS A 905 -13.39 7.80 10.74
C HIS A 905 -13.51 7.83 9.20
N GLU A 906 -12.76 8.74 8.56
CA GLU A 906 -12.50 8.99 7.13
C GLU A 906 -13.65 8.79 6.14
N SER A 907 -13.97 9.87 5.41
CA SER A 907 -14.82 9.87 4.21
C SER A 907 -16.25 9.34 4.40
N ILE A 908 -16.71 9.18 5.65
CA ILE A 908 -18.09 8.79 5.92
C ILE A 908 -19.04 9.79 5.25
N SER A 909 -18.81 11.09 5.39
CA SER A 909 -19.67 12.15 4.83
C SER A 909 -19.43 12.44 3.34
N ARG A 910 -18.18 12.33 2.86
CA ARG A 910 -17.74 12.76 1.51
C ARG A 910 -18.05 11.76 0.39
N GLY A 911 -18.07 10.46 0.71
CA GLY A 911 -18.12 9.38 -0.29
C GLY A 911 -16.84 9.31 -1.15
N THR A 912 -16.77 8.32 -2.03
CA THR A 912 -15.61 8.04 -2.88
C THR A 912 -15.56 8.96 -4.12
N GLU A 913 -14.41 8.99 -4.81
CA GLU A 913 -14.12 9.88 -5.95
C GLU A 913 -14.69 9.32 -7.27
N ASP A 914 -16.01 9.12 -7.28
CA ASP A 914 -16.67 8.20 -8.24
C ASP A 914 -17.21 8.89 -9.49
N SER A 915 -17.35 10.22 -9.43
CA SER A 915 -17.97 10.99 -10.51
C SER A 915 -16.90 11.59 -11.44
N PRO A 916 -17.18 11.72 -12.75
CA PRO A 916 -16.26 12.34 -13.70
C PRO A 916 -15.83 13.76 -13.28
N GLU A 917 -16.73 14.53 -12.67
CA GLU A 917 -16.46 15.89 -12.18
C GLU A 917 -15.50 15.90 -11.00
N LYS A 918 -15.70 14.97 -10.05
CA LYS A 918 -14.83 14.75 -8.89
C LYS A 918 -13.41 14.38 -9.37
N GLN A 919 -13.31 13.36 -10.22
CA GLN A 919 -12.02 12.94 -10.78
C GLN A 919 -11.33 14.05 -11.60
N ALA A 920 -12.09 14.83 -12.38
CA ALA A 920 -11.54 15.96 -13.12
C ALA A 920 -11.01 17.06 -12.19
N ARG A 921 -11.72 17.37 -11.10
CA ARG A 921 -11.24 18.27 -10.04
C ARG A 921 -9.95 17.72 -9.43
N PHE A 922 -9.94 16.47 -8.98
CA PHE A 922 -8.77 15.86 -8.34
C PHE A 922 -7.53 15.90 -9.25
N ARG A 923 -7.69 15.57 -10.55
CA ARG A 923 -6.60 15.71 -11.54
C ARG A 923 -6.10 17.15 -11.65
N GLY A 924 -7.02 18.14 -11.69
CA GLY A 924 -6.63 19.55 -11.70
C GLY A 924 -5.87 19.99 -10.45
N GLU A 925 -6.25 19.48 -9.28
CA GLU A 925 -5.54 19.73 -8.00
C GLU A 925 -4.14 19.09 -8.00
N VAL A 926 -4.00 17.87 -8.54
CA VAL A 926 -2.68 17.22 -8.75
C VAL A 926 -1.80 18.03 -9.70
N GLU A 927 -2.32 18.40 -10.87
CA GLU A 927 -1.58 19.19 -11.87
C GLU A 927 -1.14 20.54 -11.30
N PHE A 928 -1.98 21.19 -10.49
CA PHE A 928 -1.62 22.42 -9.80
C PHE A 928 -0.48 22.21 -8.80
N MET A 929 -0.56 21.18 -7.96
CA MET A 929 0.50 20.87 -6.99
C MET A 929 1.82 20.59 -7.69
N GLN A 930 1.81 19.79 -8.75
CA GLN A 930 3.00 19.49 -9.55
C GLN A 930 3.59 20.72 -10.23
N SER A 931 2.72 21.60 -10.75
CA SER A 931 3.13 22.85 -11.39
C SER A 931 3.74 23.85 -10.40
N LYS A 932 3.10 24.03 -9.23
CA LYS A 932 3.50 25.00 -8.22
C LYS A 932 4.72 24.56 -7.42
N TRP A 933 4.74 23.30 -6.97
CA TRP A 933 5.72 22.78 -6.01
C TRP A 933 6.75 21.83 -6.63
N GLY A 934 6.73 21.62 -7.94
CA GLY A 934 7.40 20.51 -8.64
C GLY A 934 8.75 20.04 -8.10
N ASP A 935 9.71 20.93 -7.83
CA ASP A 935 11.02 20.53 -7.28
C ASP A 935 10.97 20.15 -5.79
N ALA A 936 10.16 20.85 -4.99
CA ALA A 936 9.94 20.52 -3.58
C ALA A 936 9.25 19.16 -3.40
N LEU A 937 8.47 18.70 -4.38
CA LEU A 937 7.83 17.38 -4.34
C LEU A 937 8.80 16.23 -4.64
N LYS A 938 9.94 16.49 -5.29
CA LYS A 938 10.91 15.44 -5.65
C LYS A 938 11.76 14.98 -4.47
N LEU A 939 12.10 15.91 -3.58
CA LEU A 939 13.02 15.69 -2.45
C LEU A 939 12.39 16.28 -1.19
N ASP A 940 11.79 15.41 -0.38
CA ASP A 940 11.32 15.76 0.95
C ASP A 940 12.49 15.73 1.94
N PRO A 941 12.86 16.84 2.60
CA PRO A 941 14.00 16.84 3.52
C PRO A 941 13.80 15.95 4.75
N PHE A 942 12.58 15.54 5.06
CA PHE A 942 12.27 14.66 6.18
C PHE A 942 12.18 13.17 5.79
N TYR A 943 12.51 12.85 4.54
CA TYR A 943 12.53 11.51 3.95
C TYR A 943 13.81 11.28 3.15
N SER A 944 14.51 10.17 3.39
CA SER A 944 15.76 9.92 2.67
C SER A 944 15.49 9.59 1.19
N PRO A 945 16.31 10.07 0.25
CA PRO A 945 16.23 9.69 -1.16
C PRO A 945 16.55 8.20 -1.40
N ASN A 946 17.08 7.48 -0.41
CA ASN A 946 17.35 6.05 -0.48
C ASN A 946 16.11 5.20 -0.11
N LEU A 947 14.99 5.84 0.22
CA LEU A 947 13.71 5.20 0.51
C LEU A 947 12.74 5.38 -0.66
N THR A 948 11.86 4.41 -0.88
CA THR A 948 10.93 4.44 -2.03
C THR A 948 9.86 5.52 -1.85
N GLN A 949 9.51 6.18 -2.96
CA GLN A 949 8.34 7.07 -3.05
C GLN A 949 7.08 6.35 -3.54
N ASP A 950 7.13 5.03 -3.77
CA ASP A 950 5.98 4.27 -4.25
C ASP A 950 5.03 3.87 -3.12
N ARG A 951 5.47 4.01 -1.85
CA ARG A 951 4.72 3.54 -0.68
C ARG A 951 5.07 4.29 0.59
N GLU A 952 4.18 4.15 1.57
CA GLU A 952 4.17 4.89 2.83
C GLU A 952 4.98 4.22 3.97
N ASP A 953 5.69 3.12 3.71
CA ASP A 953 6.20 2.20 4.75
C ASP A 953 7.69 2.34 5.10
N PHE A 954 8.41 3.32 4.52
CA PHE A 954 9.85 3.52 4.73
C PHE A 954 10.72 2.34 4.28
N SER A 955 10.26 1.54 3.33
CA SER A 955 11.11 0.54 2.67
C SER A 955 12.15 1.20 1.74
N ILE A 956 13.19 0.43 1.43
CA ILE A 956 14.34 0.88 0.63
C ILE A 956 13.90 1.01 -0.83
N GLY A 957 14.21 2.13 -1.47
CA GLY A 957 13.87 2.41 -2.87
C GLY A 957 15.10 2.48 -3.78
N ASN A 958 14.84 2.44 -5.09
CA ASN A 958 15.82 2.65 -6.16
C ASN A 958 15.74 4.07 -6.73
#